data_AF-A0A2R5GT71-F1
#
_entry.id   AF-A0A2R5GT71-F1
#
_cell.length_a   1.000
_cell.length_b   1.000
_cell.length_c   1.000
_cell.angle_alpha   90.00
_cell.angle_beta   90.00
_cell.angle_gamma   90.00
#
_symmetry.space_group_name_H-M   'P 1'
#
loop_
_entity.id
_entity.type
_entity.pdbx_description
1 polymer ?
#
loop_
_entity_poly.entity_id
_entity_poly.type
_entity_poly.pdbx_seq_one_letter_code
_entity_poly.pdbx_strand_id
1 'polypeptide(L)'
;MRSFMSAVRPGRSKAKREQRQAQKTKAEQAQAVQNKGQVEDTAKRLQARVEHLERQQKVLAKEAKVLAAKGNKQAAISRLRKKKMINKEVEKLYGAISNLEQQAFAVESAIGTQEVIKGLRVGKDALKTAYDKIDVDELHDLQDDVAETMQTMEEVDNLLAEPLSGYDFDEDDLAAELAELDQECAVDDVINALPSAPLAPVPKPVSAAQAVTMAKPSPVVPPRPALDLTDQASSVLYEVGQNPTNNRKMQAIRALGGAATRVALGRAAVAQPLTLRLATRAMSTGIPAHGGELVDLMVKDEAEKQKLKSSVDTTMELSDRNACDVELLVNGGFSPLTSFMNQADYESVVERNRLTNDVLFGLPVVLDTDREDLTVGKKVLLQYKGEDLAVMDIEERYTPDKVKETNNCYKTTELAHPGTMMVALERGNTYLSGALKGLQLPTREIPCQTPREVREMLPKDKNVVVFQCRNPLHRAHVELFLRSAAVVENNVVLVHPTVGPTQQDDISGAVRYKTYLTLQDNELKGNDQIVFAYLPYSMQMAGPREALQHMIIRKNYCQMDNGMGVHFIVGRDMAGSKSSITGEDYYGAYDAQEFAGEVASELGMGTVPSLNLVYCGEEHGYMTADKAEETGAKPLKLSGTEFRKRLRAGEDIPEWFAYPSVVKVLRENL
;
A
#
# COMPACT_ATOMS: atom_id res chain seq x y z
N MET A 1 -22.59 74.04 40.65
CA MET A 1 -21.85 73.65 39.43
C MET A 1 -20.90 72.54 39.84
N ARG A 2 -21.16 71.28 39.46
CA ARG A 2 -20.73 70.62 38.20
C ARG A 2 -19.21 70.72 38.02
N SER A 3 -18.43 69.68 37.71
CA SER A 3 -18.66 68.25 37.55
C SER A 3 -17.32 67.60 37.15
N PHE A 4 -17.22 66.28 37.33
CA PHE A 4 -16.33 65.34 36.62
C PHE A 4 -14.85 65.21 37.03
N MET A 5 -14.64 64.34 38.02
CA MET A 5 -13.55 63.36 38.00
C MET A 5 -13.67 62.49 36.73
N SER A 6 -12.74 62.63 35.79
CA SER A 6 -12.51 61.64 34.72
C SER A 6 -11.37 60.72 35.16
N ALA A 7 -11.70 59.72 35.98
CA ALA A 7 -10.86 58.54 36.14
C ALA A 7 -11.16 57.61 34.96
N VAL A 8 -10.34 57.67 33.91
CA VAL A 8 -10.37 56.69 32.82
C VAL A 8 -9.92 55.35 33.40
N ARG A 9 -10.88 54.47 33.71
CA ARG A 9 -10.64 53.09 34.13
C ARG A 9 -9.92 52.33 33.00
N PRO A 10 -8.71 51.79 33.20
CA PRO A 10 -7.96 51.06 32.16
C PRO A 10 -8.66 49.77 31.66
N GLY A 11 -9.60 49.21 32.42
CA GLY A 11 -10.23 47.91 32.12
C GLY A 11 -11.29 47.91 31.03
N ARG A 12 -11.93 49.05 30.69
CA ARG A 12 -13.04 49.09 29.72
C ARG A 12 -12.58 49.09 28.25
N SER A 13 -11.35 49.53 27.99
CA SER A 13 -10.73 49.58 26.65
C SER A 13 -10.21 48.20 26.21
N LYS A 14 -9.54 47.47 27.11
CA LYS A 14 -8.99 46.14 26.86
C LYS A 14 -10.08 45.10 26.58
N ALA A 15 -11.12 45.07 27.42
CA ALA A 15 -12.27 44.18 27.23
C ALA A 15 -13.01 44.43 25.90
N LYS A 16 -13.18 45.70 25.48
CA LYS A 16 -13.77 46.04 24.16
C LYS A 16 -12.89 45.60 22.99
N ARG A 17 -11.56 45.64 23.14
CA ARG A 17 -10.59 45.21 22.13
C ARG A 17 -10.57 43.69 21.99
N GLU A 18 -10.56 42.97 23.12
CA GLU A 18 -10.65 41.50 23.18
C GLU A 18 -11.99 40.99 22.61
N GLN A 19 -13.10 41.67 22.92
CA GLN A 19 -14.42 41.30 22.40
C GLN A 19 -14.56 41.54 20.89
N ARG A 20 -13.95 42.63 20.36
CA ARG A 20 -13.85 42.87 18.91
C ARG A 20 -12.94 41.85 18.22
N GLN A 21 -11.84 41.46 18.85
CA GLN A 21 -10.89 40.50 18.30
C GLN A 21 -11.50 39.09 18.27
N ALA A 22 -12.23 38.69 19.33
CA ALA A 22 -12.98 37.44 19.36
C ALA A 22 -14.12 37.38 18.33
N GLN A 23 -14.80 38.50 18.07
CA GLN A 23 -15.80 38.59 17.00
C GLN A 23 -15.16 38.51 15.60
N LYS A 24 -13.99 39.13 15.40
CA LYS A 24 -13.24 39.06 14.15
C LYS A 24 -12.76 37.63 13.85
N THR A 25 -12.21 36.94 14.85
CA THR A 25 -11.75 35.54 14.70
C THR A 25 -12.91 34.57 14.43
N LYS A 26 -14.08 34.78 15.04
CA LYS A 26 -15.28 33.98 14.73
C LYS A 26 -15.78 34.21 13.30
N ALA A 27 -15.70 35.44 12.80
CA ALA A 27 -16.08 35.75 11.42
C ALA A 27 -15.09 35.15 10.40
N GLU A 28 -13.77 35.21 10.69
CA GLU A 28 -12.72 34.59 9.88
C GLU A 28 -12.85 33.06 9.82
N GLN A 29 -13.21 32.41 10.94
CA GLN A 29 -13.49 30.98 10.98
C GLN A 29 -14.75 30.59 10.20
N ALA A 30 -15.83 31.36 10.35
CA ALA A 30 -17.05 31.12 9.57
C ALA A 30 -16.79 31.27 8.06
N GLN A 31 -15.95 32.24 7.68
CA GLN A 31 -15.52 32.43 6.30
C GLN A 31 -14.64 31.29 5.79
N ALA A 32 -13.71 30.77 6.59
CA ALA A 32 -12.87 29.63 6.21
C ALA A 32 -13.69 28.34 6.01
N VAL A 33 -14.67 28.07 6.89
CA VAL A 33 -15.60 26.94 6.74
C VAL A 33 -16.47 27.10 5.49
N GLN A 34 -16.93 28.33 5.21
CA GLN A 34 -17.68 28.62 3.98
C GLN A 34 -16.83 28.42 2.72
N ASN A 35 -15.57 28.85 2.73
CA ASN A 35 -14.63 28.66 1.62
C ASN A 35 -14.34 27.16 1.40
N LYS A 36 -14.15 26.37 2.48
CA LYS A 36 -14.03 24.90 2.39
C LYS A 36 -15.22 24.28 1.68
N GLY A 37 -16.44 24.64 2.10
CA GLY A 37 -17.67 24.14 1.48
C GLY A 37 -17.75 24.47 -0.02
N GLN A 38 -17.32 25.67 -0.43
CA GLN A 38 -17.27 26.04 -1.85
C GLN A 38 -16.25 25.24 -2.66
N VAL A 39 -15.10 24.91 -2.08
CA VAL A 39 -14.06 24.06 -2.70
C VAL A 39 -14.57 22.63 -2.86
N GLU A 40 -15.16 22.05 -1.82
CA GLU A 40 -15.75 20.71 -1.85
C GLU A 40 -16.92 20.59 -2.85
N ASP A 41 -17.80 21.60 -2.91
CA ASP A 41 -18.89 21.64 -3.88
C ASP A 41 -18.38 21.79 -5.31
N THR A 42 -17.23 22.44 -5.51
CA THR A 42 -16.57 22.53 -6.81
C THR A 42 -15.96 21.19 -7.20
N ALA A 43 -15.27 20.50 -6.29
CA ALA A 43 -14.76 19.15 -6.52
C ALA A 43 -15.89 18.17 -6.90
N LYS A 44 -17.02 18.19 -6.17
CA LYS A 44 -18.20 17.35 -6.48
C LYS A 44 -18.78 17.62 -7.88
N ARG A 45 -18.82 18.88 -8.32
CA ARG A 45 -19.27 19.24 -9.68
C ARG A 45 -18.32 18.75 -10.75
N LEU A 46 -17.01 18.82 -10.51
CA LEU A 46 -16.00 18.28 -11.43
C LEU A 46 -16.08 16.75 -11.49
N GLN A 47 -16.30 16.07 -10.36
CA GLN A 47 -16.50 14.62 -10.30
C GLN A 47 -17.72 14.18 -11.13
N ALA A 48 -18.85 14.89 -11.01
CA ALA A 48 -20.03 14.61 -11.83
C ALA A 48 -19.78 14.83 -13.35
N ARG A 49 -18.91 15.80 -13.70
CA ARG A 49 -18.47 16.01 -15.08
C ARG A 49 -17.57 14.88 -15.58
N VAL A 50 -16.64 14.39 -14.74
CA VAL A 50 -15.81 13.23 -15.05
C VAL A 50 -16.69 12.01 -15.34
N GLU A 51 -17.64 11.68 -14.46
CA GLU A 51 -18.56 10.57 -14.68
C GLU A 51 -19.35 10.70 -15.99
N HIS A 52 -19.75 11.92 -16.35
CA HIS A 52 -20.43 12.18 -17.61
C HIS A 52 -19.52 11.92 -18.82
N LEU A 53 -18.28 12.39 -18.77
CA LEU A 53 -17.28 12.21 -19.83
C LEU A 53 -16.88 10.73 -19.98
N GLU A 54 -16.73 9.99 -18.90
CA GLU A 54 -16.47 8.55 -18.93
C GLU A 54 -17.62 7.76 -19.57
N ARG A 55 -18.89 8.15 -19.33
CA ARG A 55 -20.03 7.59 -20.03
C ARG A 55 -19.96 7.88 -21.53
N GLN A 56 -19.54 9.09 -21.92
CA GLN A 56 -19.31 9.43 -23.33
C GLN A 56 -18.17 8.60 -23.96
N GLN A 57 -17.07 8.36 -23.25
CA GLN A 57 -15.98 7.49 -23.72
C GLN A 57 -16.49 6.07 -24.01
N LYS A 58 -17.32 5.50 -23.13
CA LYS A 58 -17.93 4.16 -23.33
C LYS A 58 -18.82 4.12 -24.57
N VAL A 59 -19.58 5.19 -24.84
CA VAL A 59 -20.42 5.31 -26.04
C VAL A 59 -19.55 5.40 -27.29
N LEU A 60 -18.53 6.26 -27.30
CA LEU A 60 -17.62 6.42 -28.43
C LEU A 60 -16.84 5.14 -28.74
N ALA A 61 -16.44 4.38 -27.72
CA ALA A 61 -15.82 3.08 -27.88
C ALA A 61 -16.76 2.08 -28.58
N LYS A 62 -18.03 2.02 -28.17
CA LYS A 62 -19.05 1.18 -28.83
C LYS A 62 -19.32 1.61 -30.28
N GLU A 63 -19.41 2.91 -30.53
CA GLU A 63 -19.57 3.45 -31.89
C GLU A 63 -18.37 3.12 -32.78
N ALA A 64 -17.14 3.21 -32.25
CA ALA A 64 -15.93 2.83 -32.96
C ALA A 64 -15.94 1.34 -33.35
N LYS A 65 -16.32 0.45 -32.43
CA LYS A 65 -16.47 -0.99 -32.70
C LYS A 65 -17.49 -1.28 -33.79
N VAL A 66 -18.67 -0.65 -33.72
CA VAL A 66 -19.74 -0.83 -34.73
C VAL A 66 -19.32 -0.31 -36.11
N LEU A 67 -18.54 0.78 -36.18
CA LEU A 67 -18.05 1.34 -37.43
C LEU A 67 -16.91 0.51 -38.03
N ALA A 68 -16.02 -0.03 -37.18
CA ALA A 68 -14.95 -0.96 -37.58
C ALA A 68 -15.53 -2.26 -38.16
N ALA A 69 -16.51 -2.87 -37.49
CA ALA A 69 -17.22 -4.06 -37.97
C ALA A 69 -17.95 -3.86 -39.31
N LYS A 70 -18.33 -2.61 -39.64
CA LYS A 70 -18.93 -2.25 -40.95
C LYS A 70 -17.90 -1.91 -42.03
N GLY A 71 -16.61 -2.12 -41.76
CA GLY A 71 -15.50 -1.82 -42.67
C GLY A 71 -15.20 -0.31 -42.81
N ASN A 72 -15.85 0.56 -42.02
CA ASN A 72 -15.66 2.00 -42.10
C ASN A 72 -14.56 2.48 -41.13
N LYS A 73 -13.31 2.10 -41.47
CA LYS A 73 -12.12 2.33 -40.65
C LYS A 73 -11.87 3.83 -40.38
N GLN A 74 -12.07 4.69 -41.37
CA GLN A 74 -11.88 6.15 -41.23
C GLN A 74 -12.83 6.75 -40.17
N ALA A 75 -14.09 6.30 -40.15
CA ALA A 75 -15.08 6.78 -39.19
C ALA A 75 -14.83 6.20 -37.78
N ALA A 76 -14.35 4.97 -37.66
CA ALA A 76 -13.96 4.36 -36.39
C ALA A 76 -12.78 5.10 -35.74
N ILE A 77 -11.74 5.42 -36.52
CA ILE A 77 -10.59 6.22 -36.08
C ILE A 77 -11.05 7.60 -35.59
N SER A 78 -12.01 8.24 -36.27
CA SER A 78 -12.57 9.52 -35.82
C SER A 78 -13.24 9.43 -34.43
N ARG A 79 -13.91 8.31 -34.12
CA ARG A 79 -14.52 8.07 -32.78
C ARG A 79 -13.47 7.80 -31.72
N LEU A 80 -12.43 7.05 -32.04
CA LEU A 80 -11.29 6.82 -31.14
C LEU A 80 -10.52 8.12 -30.86
N ARG A 81 -10.31 8.97 -31.87
CA ARG A 81 -9.68 10.29 -31.68
C ARG A 81 -10.50 11.15 -30.71
N LYS A 82 -11.84 11.17 -30.85
CA LYS A 82 -12.73 11.88 -29.90
C LYS A 82 -12.66 11.28 -28.49
N LYS A 83 -12.65 9.95 -28.36
CA LYS A 83 -12.48 9.26 -27.06
C LYS A 83 -11.15 9.65 -26.41
N LYS A 84 -10.04 9.66 -27.15
CA LYS A 84 -8.71 10.04 -26.67
C LYS A 84 -8.64 11.51 -26.23
N MET A 85 -9.37 12.42 -26.89
CA MET A 85 -9.52 13.81 -26.42
C MET A 85 -10.27 13.88 -25.08
N ILE A 86 -11.37 13.14 -24.93
CA ILE A 86 -12.12 13.08 -23.67
C ILE A 86 -11.28 12.43 -22.55
N ASN A 87 -10.45 11.42 -22.85
CA ASN A 87 -9.53 10.84 -21.87
C ASN A 87 -8.59 11.91 -21.29
N LYS A 88 -7.96 12.71 -22.15
CA LYS A 88 -7.09 13.81 -21.70
C LYS A 88 -7.84 14.88 -20.91
N GLU A 89 -9.10 15.15 -21.24
CA GLU A 89 -9.95 16.07 -20.46
C GLU A 89 -10.26 15.50 -19.07
N VAL A 90 -10.55 14.20 -18.97
CA VAL A 90 -10.77 13.50 -17.71
C VAL A 90 -9.51 13.50 -16.84
N GLU A 91 -8.33 13.24 -17.42
CA GLU A 91 -7.04 13.33 -16.70
C GLU A 91 -6.79 14.73 -16.11
N LYS A 92 -7.06 15.78 -16.89
CA LYS A 92 -6.97 17.17 -16.40
C LYS A 92 -7.95 17.45 -15.27
N LEU A 93 -9.19 16.95 -15.38
CA LEU A 93 -10.21 17.13 -14.35
C LEU A 93 -9.85 16.39 -13.06
N TYR A 94 -9.26 15.20 -13.14
CA TYR A 94 -8.74 14.50 -11.95
C TYR A 94 -7.62 15.28 -11.26
N GLY A 95 -6.69 15.87 -12.03
CA GLY A 95 -5.68 16.76 -11.45
C GLY A 95 -6.29 17.98 -10.75
N ALA A 96 -7.30 18.60 -11.36
CA ALA A 96 -8.01 19.73 -10.76
C ALA A 96 -8.78 19.35 -9.48
N ILE A 97 -9.44 18.18 -9.47
CA ILE A 97 -10.13 17.64 -8.29
C ILE A 97 -9.14 17.39 -7.17
N SER A 98 -8.01 16.73 -7.46
CA SER A 98 -6.96 16.46 -6.47
C SER A 98 -6.42 17.74 -5.85
N ASN A 99 -6.18 18.78 -6.66
CA ASN A 99 -5.74 20.09 -6.15
C ASN A 99 -6.80 20.74 -5.23
N LEU A 100 -8.08 20.67 -5.59
CA LEU A 100 -9.17 21.21 -4.75
C LEU A 100 -9.32 20.41 -3.45
N GLU A 101 -9.17 19.09 -3.48
CA GLU A 101 -9.21 18.24 -2.29
C GLU A 101 -8.05 18.52 -1.35
N GLN A 102 -6.83 18.71 -1.89
CA GLN A 102 -5.66 19.14 -1.11
C GLN A 102 -5.88 20.52 -0.47
N GLN A 103 -6.51 21.46 -1.19
CA GLN A 103 -6.86 22.77 -0.63
C GLN A 103 -7.93 22.66 0.47
N ALA A 104 -8.96 21.83 0.30
CA ALA A 104 -9.97 21.59 1.33
C ALA A 104 -9.34 20.99 2.60
N PHE A 105 -8.40 20.05 2.42
CA PHE A 105 -7.63 19.47 3.50
C PHE A 105 -6.70 20.49 4.19
N ALA A 106 -6.01 21.35 3.44
CA ALA A 106 -5.18 22.41 3.99
C ALA A 106 -6.00 23.41 4.82
N VAL A 107 -7.21 23.78 4.35
CA VAL A 107 -8.14 24.64 5.10
C VAL A 107 -8.63 23.95 6.37
N GLU A 108 -8.94 22.65 6.31
CA GLU A 108 -9.34 21.86 7.49
C GLU A 108 -8.21 21.73 8.51
N SER A 109 -7.00 21.46 8.05
CA SER A 109 -5.80 21.43 8.88
C SER A 109 -5.50 22.80 9.52
N ALA A 110 -5.70 23.90 8.78
CA ALA A 110 -5.57 25.24 9.32
C ALA A 110 -6.64 25.55 10.38
N ILE A 111 -7.89 25.12 10.17
CA ILE A 111 -8.97 25.23 11.17
C ILE A 111 -8.63 24.41 12.42
N GLY A 112 -8.17 23.16 12.26
CA GLY A 112 -7.76 22.28 13.34
C GLY A 112 -6.58 22.86 14.13
N THR A 113 -5.55 23.35 13.44
CA THR A 113 -4.39 24.03 14.02
C THR A 113 -4.81 25.28 14.78
N GLN A 114 -5.79 26.04 14.28
CA GLN A 114 -6.32 27.20 14.98
C GLN A 114 -7.05 26.82 16.27
N GLU A 115 -7.82 25.73 16.28
CA GLU A 115 -8.47 25.21 17.50
C GLU A 115 -7.44 24.67 18.50
N VAL A 116 -6.37 24.02 18.02
CA VAL A 116 -5.22 23.62 18.84
C VAL A 116 -4.53 24.86 19.42
N ILE A 117 -4.29 25.91 18.62
CA ILE A 117 -3.71 27.18 19.10
C ILE A 117 -4.65 27.88 20.10
N LYS A 118 -5.98 27.78 19.96
CA LYS A 118 -6.93 28.25 20.98
C LYS A 118 -6.82 27.44 22.27
N GLY A 119 -6.73 26.11 22.16
CA GLY A 119 -6.47 25.22 23.30
C GLY A 119 -5.15 25.56 23.99
N LEU A 120 -4.10 25.81 23.22
CA LEU A 120 -2.79 26.25 23.69
C LEU A 120 -2.82 27.69 24.21
N ARG A 121 -3.73 28.56 23.78
CA ARG A 121 -3.93 29.90 24.37
C ARG A 121 -4.67 29.84 25.71
N VAL A 122 -5.65 28.96 25.84
CA VAL A 122 -6.30 28.68 27.13
C VAL A 122 -5.28 28.06 28.10
N GLY A 123 -4.43 27.15 27.59
CA GLY A 123 -3.26 26.64 28.30
C GLY A 123 -2.21 27.72 28.59
N LYS A 124 -1.97 28.65 27.67
CA LYS A 124 -1.07 29.80 27.83
C LYS A 124 -1.58 30.74 28.89
N ASP A 125 -2.88 31.03 29.00
CA ASP A 125 -3.40 31.90 30.06
C ASP A 125 -3.29 31.22 31.45
N ALA A 126 -3.42 29.89 31.49
CA ALA A 126 -3.10 29.09 32.68
C ALA A 126 -1.59 29.08 33.00
N LEU A 127 -0.71 29.01 31.98
CA LEU A 127 0.75 28.96 32.13
C LEU A 127 1.41 30.34 32.30
N LYS A 128 0.79 31.41 31.80
CA LYS A 128 1.19 32.82 31.98
C LYS A 128 0.90 33.31 33.40
N THR A 129 -0.01 32.63 34.10
CA THR A 129 -0.17 32.76 35.55
C THR A 129 0.98 32.07 36.31
N ALA A 130 1.70 31.14 35.66
CA ALA A 130 2.80 30.39 36.27
C ALA A 130 4.20 30.91 35.91
N TYR A 131 4.41 31.52 34.73
CA TYR A 131 5.72 32.07 34.32
C TYR A 131 5.58 33.30 33.41
N ASP A 132 6.25 34.38 33.78
CA ASP A 132 6.27 35.65 33.06
C ASP A 132 7.51 35.73 32.14
N LYS A 133 7.28 36.12 30.87
CA LYS A 133 8.22 36.41 29.75
C LYS A 133 8.59 35.27 28.80
N ILE A 134 7.93 35.21 27.62
CA ILE A 134 8.53 35.02 26.27
C ILE A 134 7.62 35.75 25.23
N ASP A 135 8.26 36.29 24.18
CA ASP A 135 7.83 37.34 23.25
C ASP A 135 6.91 36.90 22.08
N VAL A 136 6.33 37.87 21.36
CA VAL A 136 5.17 37.78 20.44
C VAL A 136 5.54 37.91 18.94
N ASP A 137 6.82 37.82 18.58
CA ASP A 137 7.27 38.17 17.23
C ASP A 137 7.19 37.03 16.17
N GLU A 138 6.92 35.77 16.55
CA GLU A 138 6.79 34.65 15.59
C GLU A 138 5.41 34.54 14.89
N LEU A 139 4.52 35.52 15.08
CA LEU A 139 3.17 35.50 14.48
C LEU A 139 3.11 36.25 13.13
N HIS A 140 4.14 37.02 12.78
CA HIS A 140 4.14 37.82 11.55
C HIS A 140 4.61 37.04 10.32
N ASP A 141 5.53 36.08 10.47
CA ASP A 141 6.08 35.32 9.33
C ASP A 141 5.04 34.43 8.65
N LEU A 142 4.08 33.88 9.40
CA LEU A 142 2.99 33.05 8.87
C LEU A 142 1.99 33.84 8.00
N GLN A 143 1.91 35.16 8.17
CA GLN A 143 0.97 35.98 7.40
C GLN A 143 1.50 36.31 6.00
N ASP A 144 2.82 36.35 5.86
CA ASP A 144 3.49 36.61 4.59
C ASP A 144 3.46 35.36 3.69
N ASP A 145 3.61 34.15 4.26
CA ASP A 145 3.49 32.87 3.53
C ASP A 145 2.07 32.66 2.95
N VAL A 146 1.04 33.16 3.63
CA VAL A 146 -0.36 33.08 3.17
C VAL A 146 -0.62 34.04 2.01
N ALA A 147 0.05 35.19 1.96
CA ALA A 147 -0.09 36.16 0.87
C ALA A 147 0.60 35.67 -0.42
N GLU A 148 1.75 35.01 -0.29
CA GLU A 148 2.49 34.42 -1.42
C GLU A 148 1.71 33.28 -2.10
N THR A 149 0.97 32.49 -1.30
CA THR A 149 0.09 31.43 -1.79
C THR A 149 -1.12 31.95 -2.60
N MET A 150 -1.54 33.20 -2.36
CA MET A 150 -2.62 33.82 -3.14
C MET A 150 -2.13 34.37 -4.49
N GLN A 151 -0.83 34.63 -4.64
CA GLN A 151 -0.25 35.16 -5.88
C GLN A 151 0.02 34.06 -6.91
N THR A 152 0.28 32.84 -6.46
CA THR A 152 0.34 31.63 -7.30
C THR A 152 -1.01 31.28 -7.96
N MET A 153 -2.11 31.86 -7.48
CA MET A 153 -3.46 31.68 -8.02
C MET A 153 -3.66 32.38 -9.38
N GLU A 154 -3.01 33.54 -9.62
CA GLU A 154 -3.11 34.27 -10.90
C GLU A 154 -2.25 33.67 -12.02
N GLU A 155 -1.16 32.97 -11.67
CA GLU A 155 -0.29 32.31 -12.65
C GLU A 155 -0.92 31.04 -13.23
N VAL A 156 -1.72 30.33 -12.42
CA VAL A 156 -2.43 29.11 -12.84
C VAL A 156 -3.60 29.42 -13.77
N ASP A 157 -4.33 30.52 -13.55
CA ASP A 157 -5.44 30.94 -14.43
C ASP A 157 -4.94 31.40 -15.82
N ASN A 158 -3.74 31.98 -15.90
CA ASN A 158 -3.13 32.36 -17.18
C ASN A 158 -2.63 31.15 -17.98
N LEU A 159 -2.19 30.07 -17.31
CA LEU A 159 -1.80 28.82 -17.97
C LEU A 159 -2.99 28.02 -18.53
N LEU A 160 -4.21 28.27 -18.04
CA LEU A 160 -5.44 27.62 -18.48
C LEU A 160 -6.13 28.33 -19.65
N ALA A 161 -5.66 29.53 -20.03
CA ALA A 161 -6.29 30.38 -21.04
C ALA A 161 -5.76 30.20 -22.48
N GLU A 162 -4.78 29.31 -22.72
CA GLU A 162 -4.27 29.09 -24.08
C GLU A 162 -5.29 28.34 -24.98
N PRO A 163 -5.63 28.87 -26.17
CA PRO A 163 -6.48 28.17 -27.12
C PRO A 163 -5.75 26.95 -27.71
N LEU A 164 -6.38 25.79 -27.62
CA LEU A 164 -5.91 24.53 -28.21
C LEU A 164 -6.09 24.52 -29.73
N SER A 165 -5.11 25.03 -30.48
CA SER A 165 -4.95 24.72 -31.90
C SER A 165 -3.51 24.31 -32.19
N GLY A 166 -3.26 23.02 -32.40
CA GLY A 166 -2.01 22.57 -33.01
C GLY A 166 -1.45 21.24 -32.54
N TYR A 167 -2.28 20.22 -32.29
CA TYR A 167 -1.77 18.88 -31.97
C TYR A 167 -2.15 17.88 -33.06
N ASP A 168 -1.19 17.60 -33.94
CA ASP A 168 -1.23 16.48 -34.86
C ASP A 168 -1.06 15.17 -34.08
N PHE A 169 -1.99 14.24 -34.30
CA PHE A 169 -1.89 12.88 -33.76
C PHE A 169 -1.32 11.99 -34.85
N ASP A 170 -0.24 11.25 -34.52
CA ASP A 170 0.39 10.27 -35.39
C ASP A 170 -0.61 9.19 -35.81
N GLU A 171 -0.76 8.96 -37.10
CA GLU A 171 -1.76 8.04 -37.67
C GLU A 171 -1.44 6.57 -37.36
N ASP A 172 -0.16 6.24 -37.13
CA ASP A 172 0.31 4.88 -36.84
C ASP A 172 -0.12 4.39 -35.45
N ASP A 173 -0.17 5.30 -34.47
CA ASP A 173 -0.58 5.04 -33.09
C ASP A 173 -2.10 4.75 -33.00
N LEU A 174 -2.88 5.43 -33.84
CA LEU A 174 -4.33 5.23 -33.99
C LEU A 174 -4.65 3.98 -34.83
N ALA A 175 -3.81 3.63 -35.80
CA ALA A 175 -3.92 2.41 -36.58
C ALA A 175 -3.62 1.15 -35.73
N ALA A 176 -2.68 1.24 -34.80
CA ALA A 176 -2.40 0.18 -33.83
C ALA A 176 -3.60 -0.07 -32.88
N GLU A 177 -4.20 0.99 -32.33
CA GLU A 177 -5.39 0.88 -31.47
C GLU A 177 -6.62 0.34 -32.24
N LEU A 178 -6.73 0.62 -33.55
CA LEU A 178 -7.76 0.03 -34.42
C LEU A 178 -7.49 -1.45 -34.72
N ALA A 179 -6.23 -1.85 -34.91
CA ALA A 179 -5.85 -3.24 -35.16
C ALA A 179 -6.10 -4.14 -33.94
N GLU A 180 -5.92 -3.62 -32.72
CA GLU A 180 -6.32 -4.29 -31.47
C GLU A 180 -7.84 -4.51 -31.38
N LEU A 181 -8.65 -3.60 -31.92
CA LEU A 181 -10.12 -3.75 -31.96
C LEU A 181 -10.61 -4.68 -33.08
N ASP A 182 -9.95 -4.73 -34.24
CA ASP A 182 -10.24 -5.71 -35.31
C ASP A 182 -9.99 -7.16 -34.81
N GLN A 183 -9.04 -7.37 -33.89
CA GLN A 183 -8.78 -8.68 -33.25
C GLN A 183 -9.85 -9.09 -32.23
N GLU A 184 -10.58 -8.15 -31.62
CA GLU A 184 -11.76 -8.45 -30.79
C GLU A 184 -13.01 -8.81 -31.62
N CYS A 185 -13.09 -8.41 -32.91
CA CYS A 185 -14.22 -8.81 -33.79
C CYS A 185 -14.06 -10.21 -34.40
N ALA A 186 -12.84 -10.76 -34.45
CA ALA A 186 -12.58 -12.08 -35.03
C ALA A 186 -13.10 -13.27 -34.19
N VAL A 187 -13.67 -13.01 -33.00
CA VAL A 187 -14.17 -14.03 -32.08
C VAL A 187 -15.70 -14.18 -32.05
N ASP A 188 -16.45 -13.34 -32.78
CA ASP A 188 -17.93 -13.45 -32.85
C ASP A 188 -18.46 -14.21 -34.09
N ASP A 189 -17.59 -14.64 -35.02
CA ASP A 189 -18.01 -15.31 -36.28
C ASP A 189 -18.31 -16.82 -36.15
N VAL A 190 -18.43 -17.36 -34.92
CA VAL A 190 -18.92 -18.73 -34.70
C VAL A 190 -20.02 -18.73 -33.64
N ILE A 191 -21.19 -18.16 -33.95
CA ILE A 191 -22.53 -18.63 -33.54
C ILE A 191 -23.59 -17.79 -34.29
N ASN A 192 -24.05 -18.33 -35.43
CA ASN A 192 -25.46 -18.40 -35.87
C ASN A 192 -25.58 -18.40 -37.40
N ALA A 193 -25.56 -19.61 -37.97
CA ALA A 193 -26.15 -19.90 -39.27
C ALA A 193 -27.63 -20.24 -39.07
N LEU A 194 -28.54 -19.47 -39.67
CA LEU A 194 -29.90 -19.91 -40.07
C LEU A 194 -30.34 -19.13 -41.33
N PRO A 195 -31.25 -19.70 -42.15
CA PRO A 195 -31.16 -19.64 -43.62
C PRO A 195 -31.88 -18.46 -44.30
N SER A 196 -31.47 -18.22 -45.55
CA SER A 196 -31.90 -17.16 -46.46
C SER A 196 -33.33 -17.36 -47.01
N ALA A 197 -34.10 -16.27 -47.10
CA ALA A 197 -35.34 -16.16 -47.87
C ALA A 197 -35.38 -14.82 -48.66
N PRO A 198 -36.09 -14.73 -49.80
CA PRO A 198 -35.61 -14.02 -50.98
C PRO A 198 -36.01 -12.55 -51.13
N LEU A 199 -35.19 -11.85 -51.92
CA LEU A 199 -35.29 -10.43 -52.32
C LEU A 199 -36.61 -10.08 -53.04
N ALA A 200 -37.26 -9.01 -52.60
CA ALA A 200 -38.21 -8.24 -53.40
C ALA A 200 -37.58 -6.89 -53.82
N PRO A 201 -37.87 -6.36 -55.02
CA PRO A 201 -37.06 -5.33 -55.66
C PRO A 201 -37.44 -3.90 -55.24
N VAL A 202 -36.43 -3.04 -55.25
CA VAL A 202 -36.51 -1.60 -54.97
C VAL A 202 -37.10 -0.82 -56.17
N PRO A 203 -38.00 0.15 -55.97
CA PRO A 203 -38.26 1.19 -56.96
C PRO A 203 -37.37 2.43 -56.72
N LYS A 204 -36.84 2.96 -57.82
CA LYS A 204 -36.00 4.16 -57.96
C LYS A 204 -36.87 5.45 -58.16
N PRO A 205 -36.27 6.66 -58.20
CA PRO A 205 -36.72 7.87 -57.50
C PRO A 205 -37.54 8.85 -58.36
N VAL A 206 -38.14 9.87 -57.74
CA VAL A 206 -38.67 11.06 -58.41
C VAL A 206 -38.20 12.35 -57.72
N SER A 207 -37.66 13.26 -58.53
CA SER A 207 -37.21 14.62 -58.20
C SER A 207 -38.29 15.68 -58.42
N ALA A 208 -38.17 16.85 -57.78
CA ALA A 208 -38.29 18.22 -58.34
C ALA A 208 -38.51 19.25 -57.19
N ALA A 209 -37.57 20.18 -56.96
CA ALA A 209 -37.59 21.60 -57.36
C ALA A 209 -38.54 22.47 -56.51
N GLN A 210 -38.11 23.57 -55.85
CA GLN A 210 -37.71 24.90 -56.39
C GLN A 210 -36.75 25.60 -55.37
N ALA A 211 -35.59 26.19 -55.73
CA ALA A 211 -35.32 27.46 -56.45
C ALA A 211 -35.79 28.72 -55.69
N VAL A 212 -35.09 29.86 -55.58
CA VAL A 212 -33.73 30.40 -55.85
C VAL A 212 -33.78 31.87 -55.33
N THR A 213 -32.68 32.46 -54.85
CA THR A 213 -32.24 33.82 -55.26
C THR A 213 -30.74 34.01 -55.01
N MET A 214 -30.07 34.59 -56.01
CA MET A 214 -28.62 34.80 -56.15
C MET A 214 -28.27 36.30 -56.13
N ALA A 215 -27.00 36.67 -55.84
CA ALA A 215 -26.06 37.28 -56.81
C ALA A 215 -24.74 37.84 -56.18
N LYS A 216 -23.59 37.17 -56.47
CA LYS A 216 -22.28 37.59 -57.10
C LYS A 216 -21.68 39.03 -56.94
N PRO A 217 -20.38 39.31 -57.32
CA PRO A 217 -19.09 38.57 -57.21
C PRO A 217 -17.77 39.43 -57.00
N SER A 218 -16.66 38.77 -56.56
CA SER A 218 -15.18 38.82 -56.93
C SER A 218 -14.41 40.12 -57.32
N PRO A 219 -13.06 40.27 -57.10
CA PRO A 219 -12.01 39.38 -57.67
C PRO A 219 -10.65 39.20 -56.91
N VAL A 220 -9.72 38.53 -57.60
CA VAL A 220 -8.50 37.76 -57.25
C VAL A 220 -7.17 38.50 -57.59
N VAL A 221 -6.02 37.96 -57.12
CA VAL A 221 -4.64 37.88 -57.73
C VAL A 221 -3.54 38.81 -57.10
N PRO A 222 -2.19 38.52 -57.06
CA PRO A 222 -1.34 37.29 -57.09
C PRO A 222 -0.24 37.20 -55.95
N PRO A 223 0.65 36.15 -55.95
CA PRO A 223 1.81 35.97 -55.05
C PRO A 223 3.19 36.32 -55.68
N ARG A 224 4.29 36.32 -54.89
CA ARG A 224 5.71 36.26 -55.35
C ARG A 224 6.73 36.03 -54.18
N PRO A 225 8.02 35.67 -54.42
CA PRO A 225 8.53 34.29 -54.32
C PRO A 225 9.79 34.10 -53.42
N ALA A 226 10.31 32.87 -53.43
CA ALA A 226 11.45 32.31 -52.70
C ALA A 226 12.84 32.93 -52.98
N LEU A 227 13.77 32.72 -52.04
CA LEU A 227 15.21 32.72 -52.27
C LEU A 227 15.84 31.53 -51.52
N ASP A 228 16.48 30.68 -52.32
CA ASP A 228 17.40 29.59 -51.97
C ASP A 228 18.84 30.14 -51.94
N LEU A 229 19.75 29.42 -51.26
CA LEU A 229 21.18 29.21 -51.56
C LEU A 229 21.99 28.83 -50.29
N THR A 230 22.26 27.52 -50.17
CA THR A 230 23.58 26.85 -50.10
C THR A 230 24.78 27.54 -49.43
N ASP A 231 25.49 26.82 -48.55
CA ASP A 231 26.87 26.25 -48.68
C ASP A 231 27.50 26.04 -47.28
N GLN A 232 27.77 24.80 -46.83
CA GLN A 232 29.03 24.02 -46.91
C GLN A 232 30.22 24.44 -46.02
N ALA A 233 30.85 23.39 -45.49
CA ALA A 233 32.24 23.23 -45.02
C ALA A 233 32.59 23.80 -43.62
N SER A 234 32.93 23.01 -42.61
CA SER A 234 34.00 22.01 -42.40
C SER A 234 35.24 22.57 -41.68
N SER A 235 35.54 21.94 -40.54
CA SER A 235 36.87 21.48 -40.10
C SER A 235 37.85 22.44 -39.33
N VAL A 236 38.22 21.94 -38.12
CA VAL A 236 39.62 21.66 -37.66
C VAL A 236 40.40 22.70 -36.82
N LEU A 237 40.53 22.34 -35.53
CA LEU A 237 41.73 22.24 -34.65
C LEU A 237 42.53 23.45 -34.11
N TYR A 238 42.80 23.36 -32.78
CA TYR A 238 44.01 23.74 -31.98
C TYR A 238 44.47 25.22 -31.98
N GLU A 239 45.00 25.88 -30.93
CA GLU A 239 45.66 25.57 -29.64
C GLU A 239 45.68 26.85 -28.74
N VAL A 240 45.69 26.64 -27.40
CA VAL A 240 46.54 27.23 -26.32
C VAL A 240 46.74 28.76 -26.13
N GLY A 241 46.58 29.18 -24.85
CA GLY A 241 47.28 30.29 -24.17
C GLY A 241 46.57 30.72 -22.87
N GLN A 242 46.96 30.25 -21.67
CA GLN A 242 47.89 30.88 -20.70
C GLN A 242 47.66 32.39 -20.45
N ASN A 243 47.64 33.00 -19.25
CA ASN A 243 47.81 32.64 -17.83
C ASN A 243 47.49 33.96 -16.99
N PRO A 244 48.00 34.27 -15.76
CA PRO A 244 47.24 34.40 -14.50
C PRO A 244 47.39 35.75 -13.72
N THR A 245 46.84 35.85 -12.49
CA THR A 245 47.52 36.25 -11.21
C THR A 245 46.68 37.08 -10.18
N ASN A 246 46.69 36.66 -8.90
CA ASN A 246 47.09 37.41 -7.66
C ASN A 246 46.45 36.80 -6.38
N ASN A 247 47.15 36.13 -5.44
CA ASN A 247 48.03 36.59 -4.32
C ASN A 247 47.42 37.72 -3.45
N ARG A 248 47.43 37.77 -2.11
CA ARG A 248 48.25 37.22 -0.99
C ARG A 248 47.63 37.68 0.37
N LYS A 249 47.81 36.94 1.50
CA LYS A 249 48.41 37.43 2.78
C LYS A 249 48.43 36.43 3.98
N MET A 250 49.65 36.26 4.56
CA MET A 250 50.17 35.98 5.94
C MET A 250 49.41 35.06 6.93
N GLN A 251 49.99 33.99 7.54
CA GLN A 251 51.06 33.85 8.58
C GLN A 251 50.75 34.56 9.92
N ALA A 252 50.95 34.08 11.16
CA ALA A 252 51.38 32.82 11.83
C ALA A 252 51.15 32.98 13.37
N ILE A 253 51.07 31.90 14.19
CA ILE A 253 51.74 31.68 15.51
C ILE A 253 51.19 30.43 16.27
N ARG A 254 52.16 29.74 16.89
CA ARG A 254 52.24 28.52 17.73
C ARG A 254 51.18 28.16 18.80
N ALA A 255 50.86 26.85 18.80
CA ALA A 255 51.05 25.80 19.83
C ALA A 255 50.31 25.83 21.19
N LEU A 256 49.52 24.77 21.41
CA LEU A 256 49.31 23.88 22.59
C LEU A 256 47.99 23.13 22.28
N GLY A 257 47.89 21.82 22.08
CA GLY A 257 48.40 20.67 22.83
C GLY A 257 47.18 19.91 23.35
N GLY A 258 46.85 18.72 22.82
CA GLY A 258 45.90 17.80 23.46
C GLY A 258 44.88 17.11 22.53
N ALA A 259 45.20 15.87 22.18
CA ALA A 259 44.32 14.70 21.99
C ALA A 259 42.93 14.85 21.31
N ALA A 260 42.79 14.30 20.09
CA ALA A 260 41.70 13.39 19.72
C ALA A 260 41.88 12.84 18.29
N THR A 261 41.80 11.50 18.20
CA THR A 261 41.21 10.71 17.10
C THR A 261 41.70 10.97 15.66
N ARG A 262 42.67 10.14 15.22
CA ARG A 262 43.01 9.97 13.80
C ARG A 262 41.90 9.20 13.08
N VAL A 263 41.16 9.90 12.22
CA VAL A 263 40.49 9.31 11.05
C VAL A 263 41.55 9.14 9.96
N ALA A 264 41.78 7.91 9.51
CA ALA A 264 42.59 7.60 8.34
C ALA A 264 41.66 7.16 7.20
N LEU A 265 41.46 8.07 6.24
CA LEU A 265 40.95 7.76 4.91
C LEU A 265 42.08 7.18 4.06
N GLY A 266 41.75 6.11 3.32
CA GLY A 266 42.45 5.75 2.08
C GLY A 266 43.06 4.35 2.07
N ARG A 267 42.31 3.39 1.55
CA ARG A 267 42.77 2.51 0.45
C ARG A 267 41.61 1.71 -0.13
N ALA A 268 41.44 1.83 -1.44
CA ALA A 268 40.57 0.98 -2.25
C ALA A 268 40.97 -0.48 -2.06
N ALA A 269 40.01 -1.31 -1.66
CA ALA A 269 40.14 -2.76 -1.59
C ALA A 269 39.13 -3.38 -2.55
N VAL A 270 39.68 -4.18 -3.45
CA VAL A 270 39.02 -4.99 -4.46
C VAL A 270 37.90 -5.83 -3.83
N ALA A 271 36.70 -5.74 -4.40
CA ALA A 271 35.55 -6.55 -4.00
C ALA A 271 35.86 -8.04 -4.21
N GLN A 272 35.91 -8.80 -3.12
CA GLN A 272 35.85 -10.25 -3.12
C GLN A 272 34.40 -10.67 -2.81
N PRO A 273 33.91 -11.79 -3.37
CA PRO A 273 32.54 -12.21 -3.19
C PRO A 273 32.27 -12.53 -1.72
N LEU A 274 31.20 -11.93 -1.16
CA LEU A 274 30.68 -12.27 0.15
C LEU A 274 30.25 -13.74 0.12
N THR A 275 31.09 -14.62 0.66
CA THR A 275 30.64 -15.96 1.06
C THR A 275 29.82 -15.78 2.32
N LEU A 276 28.50 -15.87 2.18
CA LEU A 276 27.53 -15.90 3.26
C LEU A 276 27.86 -17.10 4.16
N ARG A 277 28.62 -16.89 5.24
CA ARG A 277 28.78 -17.89 6.29
C ARG A 277 27.46 -17.94 7.07
N LEU A 278 26.62 -18.93 6.76
CA LEU A 278 25.53 -19.33 7.67
C LEU A 278 26.17 -19.61 9.03
N ALA A 279 25.81 -18.83 10.05
CA ALA A 279 26.18 -19.10 11.42
C ALA A 279 25.28 -20.22 11.96
N THR A 280 25.57 -21.47 11.62
CA THR A 280 25.00 -22.65 12.29
C THR A 280 25.70 -22.84 13.63
N ARG A 281 25.27 -22.08 14.64
CA ARG A 281 25.60 -22.41 16.04
C ARG A 281 24.64 -23.50 16.48
N ALA A 282 25.17 -24.67 16.84
CA ALA A 282 24.38 -25.79 17.36
C ALA A 282 23.60 -25.34 18.62
N MET A 283 22.27 -25.24 18.49
CA MET A 283 21.35 -24.96 19.58
C MET A 283 21.20 -26.26 20.39
N SER A 284 21.85 -26.35 21.55
CA SER A 284 21.88 -27.57 22.37
C SER A 284 20.57 -27.85 23.13
N THR A 285 19.56 -27.00 22.98
CA THR A 285 18.21 -27.14 23.50
C THR A 285 17.25 -26.62 22.42
N GLY A 286 16.10 -27.27 22.24
CA GLY A 286 15.11 -26.89 21.24
C GLY A 286 14.66 -25.41 21.29
N ILE A 287 13.88 -24.96 20.31
CA ILE A 287 13.39 -23.58 20.23
C ILE A 287 12.05 -23.48 20.97
N PRO A 288 11.97 -22.83 22.14
CA PRO A 288 10.71 -22.64 22.86
C PRO A 288 9.77 -21.69 22.10
N ALA A 289 8.51 -21.66 22.52
CA ALA A 289 7.58 -20.61 22.12
C ALA A 289 8.15 -19.22 22.44
N HIS A 290 7.67 -18.20 21.73
CA HIS A 290 8.12 -16.84 21.95
C HIS A 290 7.69 -16.33 23.33
N GLY A 291 8.64 -15.76 24.08
CA GLY A 291 8.48 -15.45 25.50
C GLY A 291 8.60 -16.65 26.46
N GLY A 292 8.96 -17.84 25.96
CA GLY A 292 9.31 -19.02 26.74
C GLY A 292 8.26 -20.13 26.69
N GLU A 293 6.98 -19.79 26.81
CA GLU A 293 5.87 -20.74 26.82
C GLU A 293 4.75 -20.34 25.87
N LEU A 294 4.03 -21.34 25.35
CA LEU A 294 2.87 -21.10 24.50
C LEU A 294 1.67 -20.71 25.37
N VAL A 295 1.17 -19.49 25.18
CA VAL A 295 0.00 -18.97 25.88
C VAL A 295 -1.26 -19.52 25.23
N ASP A 296 -2.04 -20.30 25.98
CA ASP A 296 -3.30 -20.90 25.50
C ASP A 296 -4.44 -20.38 26.38
N LEU A 297 -5.27 -19.50 25.83
CA LEU A 297 -6.36 -18.83 26.55
C LEU A 297 -7.70 -19.55 26.37
N MET A 298 -7.72 -20.68 25.68
CA MET A 298 -8.94 -21.46 25.45
C MET A 298 -9.44 -22.09 26.75
N VAL A 299 -10.70 -21.82 27.08
CA VAL A 299 -11.40 -22.48 28.18
C VAL A 299 -11.80 -23.89 27.74
N LYS A 300 -11.40 -24.90 28.51
CA LYS A 300 -11.66 -26.32 28.18
C LYS A 300 -13.00 -26.81 28.73
N ASP A 301 -13.38 -26.35 29.90
CA ASP A 301 -14.59 -26.80 30.59
C ASP A 301 -15.84 -26.10 30.05
N GLU A 302 -16.83 -26.87 29.61
CA GLU A 302 -18.05 -26.33 29.01
C GLU A 302 -18.92 -25.58 30.03
N ALA A 303 -18.95 -26.00 31.30
CA ALA A 303 -19.71 -25.30 32.33
C ALA A 303 -19.08 -23.93 32.63
N GLU A 304 -17.75 -23.83 32.61
CA GLU A 304 -17.03 -22.55 32.71
C GLU A 304 -17.34 -21.63 31.52
N LYS A 305 -17.36 -22.15 30.29
CA LYS A 305 -17.78 -21.36 29.12
C LYS A 305 -19.18 -20.80 29.27
N GLN A 306 -20.16 -21.62 29.66
CA GLN A 306 -21.53 -21.17 29.87
C GLN A 306 -21.62 -20.14 30.99
N LYS A 307 -20.85 -20.32 32.07
CA LYS A 307 -20.75 -19.35 33.16
C LYS A 307 -20.21 -18.00 32.66
N LEU A 308 -19.10 -18.00 31.92
CA LEU A 308 -18.51 -16.79 31.34
C LEU A 308 -19.52 -16.06 30.44
N LYS A 309 -20.19 -16.79 29.54
CA LYS A 309 -21.24 -16.25 28.66
C LYS A 309 -22.40 -15.64 29.43
N SER A 310 -22.84 -16.28 30.52
CA SER A 310 -23.94 -15.77 31.34
C SER A 310 -23.58 -14.52 32.15
N SER A 311 -22.28 -14.22 32.28
CA SER A 311 -21.76 -13.10 33.08
C SER A 311 -21.45 -11.84 32.27
N VAL A 312 -21.70 -11.84 30.96
CA VAL A 312 -21.37 -10.71 30.08
C VAL A 312 -22.37 -9.56 30.25
N ASP A 313 -21.87 -8.33 30.20
CA ASP A 313 -22.68 -7.11 30.26
C ASP A 313 -23.24 -6.72 28.89
N THR A 314 -22.50 -7.06 27.82
CA THR A 314 -22.82 -6.69 26.44
C THR A 314 -22.07 -7.57 25.46
N THR A 315 -22.44 -7.47 24.18
CA THR A 315 -21.82 -8.21 23.06
C THR A 315 -21.24 -7.22 22.06
N MET A 316 -20.11 -7.58 21.44
CA MET A 316 -19.51 -6.86 20.32
C MET A 316 -19.29 -7.81 19.14
N GLU A 317 -19.83 -7.45 17.98
CA GLU A 317 -19.53 -8.11 16.72
C GLU A 317 -18.14 -7.67 16.23
N LEU A 318 -17.31 -8.64 15.90
CA LEU A 318 -15.95 -8.44 15.43
C LEU A 318 -15.90 -8.27 13.91
N SER A 319 -14.97 -7.46 13.44
CA SER A 319 -14.55 -7.47 12.04
C SER A 319 -13.80 -8.77 11.70
N ASP A 320 -13.62 -9.07 10.41
CA ASP A 320 -12.79 -10.20 9.97
C ASP A 320 -11.36 -10.12 10.52
N ARG A 321 -10.80 -8.91 10.66
CA ARG A 321 -9.46 -8.69 11.23
C ARG A 321 -9.44 -8.98 12.73
N ASN A 322 -10.40 -8.44 13.48
CA ASN A 322 -10.47 -8.66 14.92
C ASN A 322 -10.74 -10.12 15.26
N ALA A 323 -11.51 -10.84 14.44
CA ALA A 323 -11.69 -12.28 14.60
C ALA A 323 -10.38 -13.07 14.40
N CYS A 324 -9.55 -12.69 13.43
CA CYS A 324 -8.21 -13.28 13.22
C CYS A 324 -7.31 -13.03 14.45
N ASP A 325 -7.33 -11.80 14.98
CA ASP A 325 -6.50 -11.45 16.14
C ASP A 325 -6.97 -12.16 17.42
N VAL A 326 -8.29 -12.25 17.66
CA VAL A 326 -8.84 -13.07 18.75
C VAL A 326 -8.40 -14.51 18.60
N GLU A 327 -8.53 -15.10 17.42
CA GLU A 327 -8.16 -16.50 17.13
C GLU A 327 -6.68 -16.75 17.47
N LEU A 328 -5.77 -15.87 17.04
CA LEU A 328 -4.33 -15.99 17.30
C LEU A 328 -3.93 -15.66 18.74
N LEU A 329 -4.67 -14.79 19.44
CA LEU A 329 -4.48 -14.57 20.88
C LEU A 329 -4.87 -15.81 21.67
N VAL A 330 -6.06 -16.37 21.41
CA VAL A 330 -6.59 -17.45 22.26
C VAL A 330 -5.91 -18.78 22.01
N ASN A 331 -5.44 -19.04 20.78
CA ASN A 331 -4.74 -20.29 20.43
C ASN A 331 -3.21 -20.23 20.67
N GLY A 332 -2.66 -19.07 21.03
CA GLY A 332 -1.24 -18.86 21.33
C GLY A 332 -0.35 -18.50 20.14
N GLY A 333 -0.91 -18.28 18.96
CA GLY A 333 -0.18 -17.76 17.79
C GLY A 333 0.55 -16.45 18.07
N PHE A 334 0.02 -15.62 18.98
CA PHE A 334 0.61 -14.36 19.42
C PHE A 334 1.33 -14.42 20.78
N SER A 335 1.71 -15.60 21.27
CA SER A 335 2.55 -15.70 22.48
C SER A 335 3.76 -14.76 22.38
N PRO A 336 4.09 -14.00 23.44
CA PRO A 336 3.61 -14.15 24.83
C PRO A 336 2.36 -13.35 25.21
N LEU A 337 1.64 -12.76 24.25
CA LEU A 337 0.45 -11.96 24.59
C LEU A 337 -0.63 -12.81 25.26
N THR A 338 -1.21 -12.27 26.34
CA THR A 338 -2.35 -12.85 27.07
C THR A 338 -3.65 -12.05 26.88
N SER A 339 -3.57 -10.94 26.16
CA SER A 339 -4.67 -10.01 25.89
C SER A 339 -4.33 -9.17 24.66
N PHE A 340 -5.30 -8.41 24.17
CA PHE A 340 -4.99 -7.24 23.34
C PHE A 340 -4.07 -6.28 24.10
N MET A 341 -3.20 -5.56 23.38
CA MET A 341 -2.20 -4.70 23.99
C MET A 341 -2.85 -3.55 24.78
N ASN A 342 -2.42 -3.39 26.03
CA ASN A 342 -2.65 -2.16 26.81
C ASN A 342 -1.87 -0.99 26.17
N GLN A 343 -2.11 0.24 26.62
CA GLN A 343 -1.48 1.42 26.03
C GLN A 343 0.06 1.36 26.12
N ALA A 344 0.61 0.85 27.22
CA ALA A 344 2.06 0.81 27.43
C ALA A 344 2.75 -0.18 26.47
N ASP A 345 2.21 -1.38 26.29
CA ASP A 345 2.72 -2.36 25.32
C ASP A 345 2.50 -1.88 23.88
N TYR A 346 1.35 -1.25 23.60
CA TYR A 346 1.07 -0.63 22.31
C TYR A 346 2.12 0.42 21.94
N GLU A 347 2.34 1.42 22.81
CA GLU A 347 3.31 2.50 22.59
C GLU A 347 4.72 1.94 22.44
N SER A 348 5.08 0.98 23.29
CA SER A 348 6.37 0.31 23.26
C SER A 348 6.62 -0.44 21.95
N VAL A 349 5.62 -1.15 21.42
CA VAL A 349 5.73 -1.87 20.14
C VAL A 349 5.82 -0.88 18.98
N VAL A 350 4.96 0.14 18.97
CA VAL A 350 4.99 1.21 17.97
C VAL A 350 6.37 1.88 17.90
N GLU A 351 7.01 2.13 19.03
CA GLU A 351 8.31 2.82 19.07
C GLU A 351 9.52 1.90 18.86
N ARG A 352 9.50 0.69 19.44
CA ARG A 352 10.73 -0.09 19.65
C ARG A 352 10.69 -1.51 19.12
N ASN A 353 9.59 -1.96 18.51
CA ASN A 353 9.37 -3.38 18.17
C ASN A 353 9.48 -4.31 19.39
N ARG A 354 9.08 -3.82 20.57
CA ARG A 354 9.21 -4.56 21.83
C ARG A 354 8.02 -4.31 22.72
N LEU A 355 7.62 -5.33 23.47
CA LEU A 355 6.74 -5.19 24.62
C LEU A 355 7.47 -4.41 25.74
N THR A 356 6.72 -3.99 26.76
CA THR A 356 7.27 -3.27 27.93
C THR A 356 8.28 -4.09 28.72
N ASN A 357 8.19 -5.42 28.67
CA ASN A 357 9.16 -6.35 29.25
C ASN A 357 10.39 -6.61 28.36
N ASP A 358 10.57 -5.79 27.32
CA ASP A 358 11.67 -5.82 26.35
C ASP A 358 11.69 -7.03 25.40
N VAL A 359 10.64 -7.85 25.38
CA VAL A 359 10.51 -8.96 24.41
C VAL A 359 10.13 -8.41 23.02
N LEU A 360 10.83 -8.84 21.96
CA LEU A 360 10.52 -8.46 20.57
C LEU A 360 9.05 -8.72 20.20
N PHE A 361 8.42 -7.77 19.51
CA PHE A 361 7.09 -7.92 18.92
C PHE A 361 6.93 -6.96 17.74
N GLY A 362 6.42 -7.43 16.60
CA GLY A 362 6.55 -6.72 15.33
C GLY A 362 5.50 -5.64 15.10
N LEU A 363 4.25 -5.90 15.46
CA LEU A 363 3.12 -5.01 15.16
C LEU A 363 2.11 -4.95 16.32
N PRO A 364 1.40 -3.82 16.48
CA PRO A 364 0.31 -3.72 17.45
C PRO A 364 -0.79 -4.76 17.23
N VAL A 365 -1.19 -5.44 18.31
CA VAL A 365 -2.36 -6.33 18.36
C VAL A 365 -3.38 -5.69 19.29
N VAL A 366 -4.40 -5.06 18.71
CA VAL A 366 -5.32 -4.15 19.40
C VAL A 366 -6.75 -4.48 19.04
N LEU A 367 -7.68 -4.23 19.98
CA LEU A 367 -9.11 -4.34 19.73
C LEU A 367 -9.70 -2.93 19.68
N ASP A 368 -10.14 -2.52 18.51
CA ASP A 368 -10.65 -1.18 18.26
C ASP A 368 -12.17 -1.09 18.41
N THR A 369 -12.66 0.10 18.76
CA THR A 369 -14.08 0.42 18.82
C THR A 369 -14.35 1.91 18.77
N ASP A 370 -15.51 2.29 18.21
CA ASP A 370 -16.12 3.62 18.40
C ASP A 370 -17.29 3.59 19.39
N ARG A 371 -17.62 2.42 19.95
CA ARG A 371 -18.70 2.29 20.92
C ARG A 371 -18.31 2.90 22.25
N GLU A 372 -19.13 3.83 22.73
CA GLU A 372 -18.95 4.47 24.03
C GLU A 372 -19.41 3.59 25.19
N ASP A 373 -20.29 2.62 24.95
CA ASP A 373 -20.82 1.76 26.01
C ASP A 373 -19.81 0.72 26.52
N LEU A 374 -18.73 0.45 25.78
CA LEU A 374 -17.66 -0.49 26.16
C LEU A 374 -16.66 0.17 27.11
N THR A 375 -16.97 0.19 28.40
CA THR A 375 -16.20 0.89 29.44
C THR A 375 -15.41 -0.06 30.34
N VAL A 376 -14.37 0.46 30.98
CA VAL A 376 -13.54 -0.30 31.96
C VAL A 376 -14.43 -0.92 33.04
N GLY A 377 -14.17 -2.18 33.38
CA GLY A 377 -14.92 -2.98 34.33
C GLY A 377 -16.04 -3.82 33.70
N LYS A 378 -16.41 -3.58 32.44
CA LYS A 378 -17.41 -4.41 31.75
C LYS A 378 -16.81 -5.70 31.19
N LYS A 379 -17.63 -6.74 31.16
CA LYS A 379 -17.40 -8.00 30.47
C LYS A 379 -18.09 -7.98 29.12
N VAL A 380 -17.34 -8.12 28.03
CA VAL A 380 -17.87 -8.12 26.67
C VAL A 380 -17.73 -9.50 26.04
N LEU A 381 -18.83 -9.98 25.45
CA LEU A 381 -18.82 -11.14 24.57
C LEU A 381 -18.35 -10.72 23.17
N LEU A 382 -17.27 -11.30 22.69
CA LEU A 382 -16.75 -11.06 21.35
C LEU A 382 -17.34 -12.10 20.40
N GLN A 383 -18.23 -11.65 19.50
CA GLN A 383 -18.91 -12.48 18.51
C GLN A 383 -18.33 -12.27 17.12
N TYR A 384 -18.34 -13.31 16.31
CA TYR A 384 -18.03 -13.21 14.88
C TYR A 384 -19.00 -14.06 14.08
N LYS A 385 -19.76 -13.44 13.19
CA LYS A 385 -20.78 -14.10 12.35
C LYS A 385 -21.76 -14.94 13.19
N GLY A 386 -22.11 -14.44 14.37
CA GLY A 386 -23.01 -15.09 15.33
C GLY A 386 -22.37 -16.18 16.19
N GLU A 387 -21.07 -16.41 16.06
CA GLU A 387 -20.31 -17.35 16.89
C GLU A 387 -19.64 -16.66 18.07
N ASP A 388 -19.77 -17.23 19.27
CA ASP A 388 -19.26 -16.68 20.53
C ASP A 388 -17.78 -17.01 20.72
N LEU A 389 -16.86 -16.21 20.18
CA LEU A 389 -15.43 -16.55 20.15
C LEU A 389 -14.75 -16.45 21.51
N ALA A 390 -14.97 -15.35 22.24
CA ALA A 390 -14.26 -15.08 23.49
C ALA A 390 -15.06 -14.15 24.41
N VAL A 391 -14.76 -14.17 25.70
CA VAL A 391 -15.16 -13.12 26.66
C VAL A 391 -13.94 -12.32 27.04
N MET A 392 -14.07 -11.00 27.05
CA MET A 392 -13.03 -10.09 27.49
C MET A 392 -13.52 -9.24 28.67
N ASP A 393 -12.71 -9.17 29.71
CA ASP A 393 -12.89 -8.23 30.82
C ASP A 393 -12.15 -6.94 30.46
N ILE A 394 -12.85 -5.82 30.26
CA ILE A 394 -12.22 -4.57 29.85
C ILE A 394 -11.48 -3.97 31.06
N GLU A 395 -10.16 -3.94 31.01
CA GLU A 395 -9.29 -3.38 32.05
C GLU A 395 -8.79 -2.00 31.66
N GLU A 396 -8.65 -1.73 30.36
CA GLU A 396 -8.16 -0.47 29.83
C GLU A 396 -8.91 -0.04 28.58
N ARG A 397 -9.08 1.29 28.44
CA ARG A 397 -9.68 1.96 27.29
C ARG A 397 -8.87 3.23 27.01
N TYR A 398 -8.25 3.33 25.85
CA TYR A 398 -7.36 4.44 25.51
C TYR A 398 -7.51 4.90 24.06
N THR A 399 -7.14 6.15 23.80
CA THR A 399 -7.12 6.72 22.44
C THR A 399 -5.70 6.62 21.88
N PRO A 400 -5.48 5.88 20.78
CA PRO A 400 -4.16 5.73 20.18
C PRO A 400 -3.74 6.98 19.39
N ASP A 401 -2.42 7.20 19.30
CA ASP A 401 -1.85 8.11 18.29
C ASP A 401 -1.67 7.35 16.97
N LYS A 402 -2.75 7.34 16.18
CA LYS A 402 -2.78 6.63 14.89
C LYS A 402 -1.74 7.15 13.89
N VAL A 403 -1.40 8.45 13.92
CA VAL A 403 -0.41 9.02 13.00
C VAL A 403 0.99 8.52 13.36
N LYS A 404 1.31 8.50 14.65
CA LYS A 404 2.56 7.92 15.15
C LYS A 404 2.65 6.42 14.87
N GLU A 405 1.56 5.68 15.07
CA GLU A 405 1.49 4.27 14.68
C GLU A 405 1.79 4.09 13.20
N THR A 406 1.12 4.85 12.33
CA THR A 406 1.28 4.61 10.90
C THR A 406 2.67 4.97 10.40
N ASN A 407 3.21 6.11 10.84
CA ASN A 407 4.56 6.53 10.52
C ASN A 407 5.61 5.50 10.98
N ASN A 408 5.51 5.00 12.21
CA ASN A 408 6.54 4.11 12.76
C ASN A 408 6.36 2.66 12.30
N CYS A 409 5.11 2.17 12.16
CA CYS A 409 4.82 0.79 11.78
C CYS A 409 4.91 0.54 10.27
N TYR A 410 4.51 1.52 9.45
CA TYR A 410 4.41 1.36 8.00
C TYR A 410 5.35 2.27 7.21
N LYS A 411 6.24 3.01 7.89
CA LYS A 411 7.16 4.02 7.32
C LYS A 411 6.47 5.19 6.60
N THR A 412 5.14 5.29 6.67
CA THR A 412 4.38 6.32 5.96
C THR A 412 3.02 6.57 6.62
N THR A 413 2.54 7.80 6.47
CA THR A 413 1.18 8.21 6.83
C THR A 413 0.26 8.32 5.60
N GLU A 414 0.72 7.89 4.42
CA GLU A 414 -0.06 7.91 3.18
C GLU A 414 -1.17 6.85 3.19
N LEU A 415 -2.41 7.26 2.87
CA LEU A 415 -3.56 6.37 2.77
C LEU A 415 -3.46 5.35 1.62
N ALA A 416 -2.53 5.54 0.69
CA ALA A 416 -2.27 4.53 -0.35
C ALA A 416 -1.61 3.26 0.23
N HIS A 417 -0.91 3.37 1.36
CA HIS A 417 -0.38 2.19 2.05
C HIS A 417 -1.53 1.43 2.72
N PRO A 418 -1.74 0.12 2.44
CA PRO A 418 -2.88 -0.63 2.96
C PRO A 418 -3.00 -0.65 4.48
N GLY A 419 -1.87 -0.81 5.19
CA GLY A 419 -1.84 -0.75 6.65
C GLY A 419 -2.21 0.63 7.20
N THR A 420 -1.85 1.70 6.49
CA THR A 420 -2.14 3.07 6.92
C THR A 420 -3.61 3.40 6.69
N MET A 421 -4.16 2.99 5.55
CA MET A 421 -5.60 3.05 5.26
C MET A 421 -6.41 2.30 6.34
N MET A 422 -5.98 1.09 6.70
CA MET A 422 -6.64 0.28 7.72
C MET A 422 -6.64 0.99 9.09
N VAL A 423 -5.50 1.49 9.55
CA VAL A 423 -5.43 2.19 10.85
C VAL A 423 -6.26 3.47 10.84
N ALA A 424 -6.21 4.24 9.76
CA ALA A 424 -6.88 5.53 9.66
C ALA A 424 -8.40 5.42 9.46
N LEU A 425 -8.86 4.50 8.60
CA LEU A 425 -10.24 4.47 8.10
C LEU A 425 -11.05 3.24 8.51
N GLU A 426 -10.40 2.09 8.76
CA GLU A 426 -11.10 0.85 9.13
C GLU A 426 -11.23 0.70 10.65
N ARG A 427 -10.16 1.00 11.40
CA ARG A 427 -10.18 0.89 12.87
C ARG A 427 -10.94 2.04 13.52
N GLY A 428 -11.69 1.75 14.57
CA GLY A 428 -12.28 2.74 15.47
C GLY A 428 -11.25 3.63 16.19
N ASN A 429 -11.73 4.66 16.87
CA ASN A 429 -10.89 5.70 17.49
C ASN A 429 -10.43 5.37 18.91
N THR A 430 -10.90 4.27 19.49
CA THR A 430 -10.53 3.84 20.83
C THR A 430 -10.07 2.39 20.82
N TYR A 431 -9.01 2.08 21.56
CA TYR A 431 -8.52 0.72 21.77
C TYR A 431 -8.89 0.21 23.16
N LEU A 432 -9.19 -1.09 23.23
CA LEU A 432 -9.55 -1.81 24.44
C LEU A 432 -8.49 -2.88 24.76
N SER A 433 -8.23 -3.06 26.05
CA SER A 433 -7.38 -4.13 26.56
C SER A 433 -7.97 -4.74 27.84
N GLY A 434 -7.60 -5.99 28.12
CA GLY A 434 -7.87 -6.68 29.37
C GLY A 434 -7.94 -8.19 29.21
N ALA A 435 -8.22 -8.89 30.30
CA ALA A 435 -8.16 -10.34 30.34
C ALA A 435 -9.10 -10.99 29.32
N LEU A 436 -8.55 -11.89 28.49
CA LEU A 436 -9.26 -12.59 27.42
C LEU A 436 -9.40 -14.08 27.72
N LYS A 437 -10.59 -14.64 27.50
CA LYS A 437 -10.90 -16.06 27.63
C LYS A 437 -11.55 -16.58 26.36
N GLY A 438 -10.89 -17.50 25.67
CA GLY A 438 -11.41 -18.13 24.45
C GLY A 438 -12.49 -19.15 24.76
N LEU A 439 -13.59 -19.11 24.02
CA LEU A 439 -14.73 -20.02 24.13
C LEU A 439 -14.72 -21.05 22.98
N GLN A 440 -14.53 -20.57 21.75
CA GLN A 440 -14.40 -21.40 20.54
C GLN A 440 -13.59 -20.64 19.48
N LEU A 441 -13.03 -21.39 18.53
CA LEU A 441 -12.41 -20.81 17.35
C LEU A 441 -13.46 -20.54 16.26
N PRO A 442 -13.26 -19.57 15.35
CA PRO A 442 -14.18 -19.31 14.25
C PRO A 442 -14.34 -20.52 13.33
N THR A 443 -15.57 -20.80 12.90
CA THR A 443 -15.82 -21.77 11.83
C THR A 443 -15.42 -21.16 10.49
N ARG A 444 -14.46 -21.78 9.79
CA ARG A 444 -13.94 -21.33 8.49
C ARG A 444 -14.05 -22.42 7.44
N GLU A 445 -14.22 -22.02 6.17
CA GLU A 445 -14.08 -22.93 5.02
C GLU A 445 -12.64 -23.49 4.93
N ILE A 446 -11.66 -22.67 5.29
CA ILE A 446 -10.24 -23.02 5.27
C ILE A 446 -9.85 -23.49 6.67
N PRO A 447 -9.42 -24.76 6.85
CA PRO A 447 -9.07 -25.31 8.16
C PRO A 447 -7.76 -24.69 8.63
N CYS A 448 -7.84 -23.81 9.64
CA CYS A 448 -6.69 -23.15 10.22
C CYS A 448 -6.22 -23.95 11.45
N GLN A 449 -5.15 -24.71 11.31
CA GLN A 449 -4.57 -25.46 12.43
C GLN A 449 -4.06 -24.49 13.50
N THR A 450 -4.18 -24.88 14.76
CA THR A 450 -3.61 -24.18 15.92
C THR A 450 -2.11 -24.42 16.02
N PRO A 451 -1.36 -23.61 16.80
CA PRO A 451 0.04 -23.89 17.09
C PRO A 451 0.29 -25.31 17.61
N ARG A 452 -0.61 -25.85 18.45
CA ARG A 452 -0.48 -27.22 18.98
C ARG A 452 -0.61 -28.27 17.88
N GLU A 453 -1.64 -28.16 17.05
CA GLU A 453 -1.88 -29.10 15.94
C GLU A 453 -0.74 -29.07 14.91
N VAL A 454 -0.24 -27.88 14.54
CA VAL A 454 0.91 -27.78 13.63
C VAL A 454 2.16 -28.43 14.23
N ARG A 455 2.43 -28.23 15.52
CA ARG A 455 3.55 -28.91 16.21
C ARG A 455 3.40 -30.43 16.20
N GLU A 456 2.17 -30.96 16.27
CA GLU A 456 1.89 -32.39 16.20
C GLU A 456 2.09 -32.95 14.79
N MET A 457 1.75 -32.18 13.76
CA MET A 457 1.96 -32.54 12.35
C MET A 457 3.43 -32.56 11.94
N LEU A 458 4.27 -31.75 12.58
CA LEU A 458 5.68 -31.61 12.21
C LEU A 458 6.56 -32.75 12.76
N PRO A 459 7.49 -33.29 11.94
CA PRO A 459 8.46 -34.30 12.38
C PRO A 459 9.39 -33.76 13.46
N LYS A 460 9.62 -34.55 14.51
CA LYS A 460 10.41 -34.15 15.69
C LYS A 460 11.92 -34.25 15.48
N ASP A 461 12.36 -34.90 14.42
CA ASP A 461 13.74 -35.24 14.10
C ASP A 461 14.30 -34.44 12.92
N LYS A 462 13.60 -33.39 12.46
CA LYS A 462 14.01 -32.54 11.32
C LYS A 462 13.96 -31.06 11.67
N ASN A 463 14.79 -30.26 11.03
CA ASN A 463 14.64 -28.80 11.05
C ASN A 463 13.38 -28.38 10.28
N VAL A 464 12.70 -27.32 10.72
CA VAL A 464 11.52 -26.78 10.02
C VAL A 464 11.92 -25.52 9.26
N VAL A 465 11.76 -25.53 7.94
CA VAL A 465 11.93 -24.36 7.08
C VAL A 465 10.56 -23.83 6.71
N VAL A 466 10.22 -22.62 7.15
CA VAL A 466 8.88 -22.06 6.97
C VAL A 466 8.83 -21.15 5.75
N PHE A 467 7.84 -21.35 4.91
CA PHE A 467 7.50 -20.50 3.79
C PHE A 467 6.16 -19.80 4.03
N GLN A 468 6.20 -18.48 4.20
CA GLN A 468 5.02 -17.62 4.25
C GLN A 468 4.65 -17.17 2.84
N CYS A 469 3.35 -17.14 2.56
CA CYS A 469 2.83 -16.56 1.32
C CYS A 469 1.40 -16.04 1.49
N ARG A 470 1.04 -15.07 0.65
CA ARG A 470 -0.34 -14.56 0.50
C ARG A 470 -0.88 -14.71 -0.92
N ASN A 471 -0.07 -15.23 -1.84
CA ASN A 471 -0.38 -15.37 -3.26
C ASN A 471 -0.65 -16.85 -3.61
N PRO A 472 -1.32 -17.14 -4.74
CA PRO A 472 -1.30 -18.49 -5.30
C PRO A 472 0.13 -18.99 -5.50
N LEU A 473 0.33 -20.29 -5.28
CA LEU A 473 1.61 -20.92 -5.53
C LEU A 473 1.68 -21.41 -6.97
N HIS A 474 2.70 -20.95 -7.70
CA HIS A 474 3.04 -21.45 -9.01
C HIS A 474 4.39 -22.17 -8.94
N ARG A 475 4.84 -22.74 -10.06
CA ARG A 475 6.02 -23.61 -10.11
C ARG A 475 7.27 -22.94 -9.57
N ALA A 476 7.51 -21.68 -9.93
CA ALA A 476 8.66 -20.94 -9.40
C ALA A 476 8.62 -20.79 -7.86
N HIS A 477 7.44 -20.65 -7.23
CA HIS A 477 7.34 -20.60 -5.77
C HIS A 477 7.70 -21.94 -5.13
N VAL A 478 7.29 -23.06 -5.75
CA VAL A 478 7.64 -24.41 -5.29
C VAL A 478 9.14 -24.65 -5.34
N GLU A 479 9.77 -24.33 -6.49
CA GLU A 479 11.22 -24.43 -6.66
C GLU A 479 11.96 -23.51 -5.67
N LEU A 480 11.43 -22.30 -5.43
CA LEU A 480 12.00 -21.33 -4.52
C LEU A 480 12.05 -21.87 -3.10
N PHE A 481 10.95 -22.34 -2.53
CA PHE A 481 10.98 -22.80 -1.15
C PHE A 481 11.75 -24.12 -1.00
N LEU A 482 11.72 -25.02 -1.98
CA LEU A 482 12.48 -26.28 -1.92
C LEU A 482 13.99 -26.04 -1.97
N ARG A 483 14.46 -25.16 -2.87
CA ARG A 483 15.88 -24.85 -2.99
C ARG A 483 16.40 -23.98 -1.85
N SER A 484 15.56 -23.07 -1.36
CA SER A 484 15.87 -22.31 -0.15
C SER A 484 16.00 -23.26 1.03
N ALA A 485 15.09 -24.23 1.19
CA ALA A 485 15.17 -25.22 2.25
C ALA A 485 16.37 -26.17 2.14
N ALA A 486 16.86 -26.44 0.93
CA ALA A 486 18.02 -27.31 0.71
C ALA A 486 19.33 -26.80 1.34
N VAL A 487 19.41 -25.51 1.72
CA VAL A 487 20.56 -24.96 2.47
C VAL A 487 20.54 -25.33 3.96
N VAL A 488 19.43 -25.87 4.44
CA VAL A 488 19.26 -26.36 5.81
C VAL A 488 19.30 -27.88 5.78
N GLU A 489 20.23 -28.48 6.51
CA GLU A 489 20.36 -29.94 6.56
C GLU A 489 19.15 -30.59 7.25
N ASN A 490 18.79 -31.80 6.82
CA ASN A 490 17.75 -32.63 7.45
C ASN A 490 16.46 -31.84 7.78
N ASN A 491 15.78 -31.33 6.75
CA ASN A 491 14.67 -30.41 6.92
C ASN A 491 13.32 -30.97 6.43
N VAL A 492 12.26 -30.32 6.90
CA VAL A 492 10.91 -30.32 6.34
C VAL A 492 10.52 -28.88 6.02
N VAL A 493 9.73 -28.67 4.98
CA VAL A 493 9.19 -27.37 4.61
C VAL A 493 7.77 -27.24 5.12
N LEU A 494 7.53 -26.26 6.00
CA LEU A 494 6.19 -25.84 6.37
C LEU A 494 5.73 -24.72 5.42
N VAL A 495 4.86 -25.04 4.49
CA VAL A 495 4.18 -24.05 3.65
C VAL A 495 2.97 -23.53 4.43
N HIS A 496 3.05 -22.28 4.87
CA HIS A 496 2.11 -21.72 5.84
C HIS A 496 1.41 -20.45 5.32
N PRO A 497 0.61 -20.52 4.25
CA PRO A 497 -0.08 -19.37 3.68
C PRO A 497 -0.97 -18.64 4.69
N THR A 498 -1.05 -17.32 4.54
CA THR A 498 -2.04 -16.50 5.26
C THR A 498 -3.39 -16.54 4.56
N VAL A 499 -4.45 -16.83 5.30
CA VAL A 499 -5.82 -16.97 4.76
C VAL A 499 -6.82 -15.97 5.35
N GLY A 500 -6.40 -15.12 6.30
CA GLY A 500 -7.16 -13.95 6.73
C GLY A 500 -7.11 -12.81 5.70
N PRO A 501 -7.61 -11.61 6.06
CA PRO A 501 -7.60 -10.44 5.19
C PRO A 501 -6.18 -10.08 4.71
N THR A 502 -6.03 -9.77 3.43
CA THR A 502 -4.77 -9.34 2.79
C THR A 502 -4.97 -8.01 2.05
N GLN A 503 -4.10 -7.65 1.10
CA GLN A 503 -4.26 -6.42 0.33
C GLN A 503 -5.47 -6.51 -0.63
N GLN A 504 -6.12 -5.39 -0.93
CA GLN A 504 -7.40 -5.35 -1.66
C GLN A 504 -7.35 -5.95 -3.09
N ASP A 505 -6.21 -5.85 -3.77
CA ASP A 505 -5.98 -6.39 -5.12
C ASP A 505 -5.45 -7.83 -5.13
N ASP A 506 -5.25 -8.44 -3.95
CA ASP A 506 -4.86 -9.84 -3.85
C ASP A 506 -6.03 -10.76 -4.26
N ILE A 507 -5.68 -11.93 -4.79
CA ILE A 507 -6.65 -13.00 -5.06
C ILE A 507 -7.26 -13.46 -3.73
N SER A 508 -8.59 -13.63 -3.69
CA SER A 508 -9.30 -13.95 -2.45
C SER A 508 -8.77 -15.23 -1.78
N GLY A 509 -8.82 -15.25 -0.44
CA GLY A 509 -8.32 -16.38 0.36
C GLY A 509 -8.93 -17.73 -0.05
N ALA A 510 -10.23 -17.76 -0.35
CA ALA A 510 -10.93 -18.97 -0.81
C ALA A 510 -10.37 -19.48 -2.15
N VAL A 511 -10.11 -18.59 -3.11
CA VAL A 511 -9.54 -18.99 -4.41
C VAL A 511 -8.09 -19.46 -4.24
N ARG A 512 -7.30 -18.75 -3.44
CA ARG A 512 -5.93 -19.16 -3.11
C ARG A 512 -5.90 -20.54 -2.46
N TYR A 513 -6.80 -20.80 -1.51
CA TYR A 513 -6.91 -22.10 -0.86
C TYR A 513 -7.18 -23.24 -1.86
N LYS A 514 -8.09 -23.04 -2.82
CA LYS A 514 -8.32 -24.02 -3.89
C LYS A 514 -7.05 -24.30 -4.70
N THR A 515 -6.23 -23.27 -4.97
CA THR A 515 -4.93 -23.47 -5.63
C THR A 515 -3.95 -24.28 -4.78
N TYR A 516 -3.94 -24.08 -3.47
CA TYR A 516 -3.08 -24.82 -2.55
C TYR A 516 -3.48 -26.29 -2.46
N LEU A 517 -4.78 -26.59 -2.38
CA LEU A 517 -5.29 -27.97 -2.40
C LEU A 517 -4.94 -28.67 -3.71
N THR A 518 -5.16 -27.98 -4.83
CA THR A 518 -4.84 -28.51 -6.17
C THR A 518 -3.35 -28.81 -6.31
N LEU A 519 -2.50 -27.95 -5.76
CA LEU A 519 -1.06 -28.17 -5.74
C LEU A 519 -0.68 -29.39 -4.88
N GLN A 520 -1.29 -29.54 -3.70
CA GLN A 520 -1.07 -30.70 -2.81
C GLN A 520 -1.52 -32.02 -3.44
N ASP A 521 -2.72 -32.05 -4.02
CA ASP A 521 -3.35 -33.29 -4.49
C ASP A 521 -2.80 -33.78 -5.84
N ASN A 522 -2.25 -32.87 -6.65
CA ASN A 522 -1.75 -33.21 -7.99
C ASN A 522 -0.22 -33.14 -8.08
N GLU A 523 0.35 -31.96 -7.80
CA GLU A 523 1.74 -31.67 -8.13
C GLU A 523 2.74 -32.07 -7.04
N LEU A 524 2.31 -32.05 -5.78
CA LEU A 524 3.14 -32.33 -4.60
C LEU A 524 2.76 -33.64 -3.89
N LYS A 525 1.88 -34.43 -4.48
CA LYS A 525 1.36 -35.65 -3.87
C LYS A 525 2.49 -36.64 -3.58
N GLY A 526 2.57 -37.08 -2.33
CA GLY A 526 3.60 -38.01 -1.85
C GLY A 526 4.97 -37.37 -1.57
N ASN A 527 5.07 -36.03 -1.57
CA ASN A 527 6.28 -35.35 -1.13
C ASN A 527 6.25 -35.10 0.38
N ASP A 528 6.79 -36.07 1.14
CA ASP A 528 6.85 -36.02 2.62
C ASP A 528 7.80 -34.92 3.15
N GLN A 529 8.51 -34.19 2.29
CA GLN A 529 9.27 -33.01 2.69
C GLN A 529 8.39 -31.78 2.90
N ILE A 530 7.15 -31.77 2.40
CA ILE A 530 6.29 -30.58 2.42
C ILE A 530 5.08 -30.83 3.31
N VAL A 531 4.88 -29.93 4.28
CA VAL A 531 3.70 -29.91 5.15
C VAL A 531 2.96 -28.59 4.91
N PHE A 532 1.65 -28.66 4.69
CA PHE A 532 0.79 -27.48 4.59
C PHE A 532 0.02 -27.26 5.91
N ALA A 533 -0.03 -26.01 6.33
CA ALA A 533 -0.95 -25.51 7.36
C ALA A 533 -1.42 -24.11 6.95
N TYR A 534 -2.51 -23.62 7.52
CA TYR A 534 -3.09 -22.34 7.13
C TYR A 534 -3.17 -21.37 8.30
N LEU A 535 -2.71 -20.14 8.08
CA LEU A 535 -2.59 -19.13 9.12
C LEU A 535 -3.77 -18.15 9.08
N PRO A 536 -4.59 -18.03 10.14
CA PRO A 536 -5.69 -17.08 10.24
C PRO A 536 -5.16 -15.70 10.64
N TYR A 537 -4.20 -15.16 9.89
CA TYR A 537 -3.58 -13.86 10.17
C TYR A 537 -4.15 -12.78 9.25
N SER A 538 -4.32 -11.57 9.78
CA SER A 538 -4.69 -10.40 8.99
C SER A 538 -3.43 -9.63 8.62
N MET A 539 -3.08 -9.64 7.33
CA MET A 539 -1.89 -8.92 6.88
C MET A 539 -2.08 -7.42 6.91
N GLN A 540 -1.00 -6.71 7.26
CA GLN A 540 -0.97 -5.25 7.40
C GLN A 540 -0.08 -4.57 6.35
N MET A 541 0.67 -5.37 5.58
CA MET A 541 1.59 -4.94 4.54
C MET A 541 2.77 -4.10 5.06
N ALA A 542 3.23 -4.38 6.29
CA ALA A 542 4.20 -3.56 7.03
C ALA A 542 5.67 -3.95 6.78
N GLY A 543 5.96 -4.64 5.67
CA GLY A 543 7.31 -4.94 5.21
C GLY A 543 8.18 -5.60 6.30
N PRO A 544 9.33 -4.99 6.68
CA PRO A 544 10.24 -5.52 7.70
C PRO A 544 9.57 -5.79 9.07
N ARG A 545 8.68 -4.90 9.53
CA ARG A 545 8.01 -5.08 10.84
C ARG A 545 7.07 -6.29 10.82
N GLU A 546 6.36 -6.48 9.72
CA GLU A 546 5.50 -7.65 9.54
C GLU A 546 6.31 -8.94 9.33
N ALA A 547 7.51 -8.86 8.75
CA ALA A 547 8.42 -10.01 8.69
C ALA A 547 8.82 -10.48 10.10
N LEU A 548 9.14 -9.56 11.02
CA LEU A 548 9.34 -9.89 12.44
C LEU A 548 8.09 -10.52 13.06
N GLN A 549 6.91 -9.94 12.83
CA GLN A 549 5.64 -10.50 13.32
C GLN A 549 5.43 -11.94 12.81
N HIS A 550 5.67 -12.17 11.52
CA HIS A 550 5.58 -13.50 10.91
C HIS A 550 6.59 -14.49 11.48
N MET A 551 7.82 -14.07 11.77
CA MET A 551 8.81 -14.94 12.41
C MET A 551 8.35 -15.35 13.81
N ILE A 552 7.85 -14.41 14.62
CA ILE A 552 7.33 -14.67 15.96
C ILE A 552 6.16 -15.66 15.92
N ILE A 553 5.18 -15.42 15.04
CA ILE A 553 4.05 -16.36 14.87
C ILE A 553 4.59 -17.74 14.52
N ARG A 554 5.55 -17.85 13.58
CA ARG A 554 6.05 -19.15 13.13
C ARG A 554 6.91 -19.86 14.18
N LYS A 555 7.61 -19.12 15.03
CA LYS A 555 8.23 -19.66 16.25
C LYS A 555 7.19 -20.37 17.12
N ASN A 556 6.06 -19.70 17.38
CA ASN A 556 4.97 -20.24 18.17
C ASN A 556 4.36 -21.49 17.52
N TYR A 557 4.21 -21.51 16.21
CA TYR A 557 3.63 -22.64 15.48
C TYR A 557 4.56 -23.84 15.30
N CYS A 558 5.88 -23.66 15.33
CA CYS A 558 6.81 -24.73 14.97
C CYS A 558 7.51 -25.39 16.16
N GLN A 559 7.70 -24.71 17.31
CA GLN A 559 8.49 -25.16 18.48
C GLN A 559 9.12 -26.56 18.37
N MET A 560 10.44 -26.59 18.34
CA MET A 560 11.22 -27.80 18.08
C MET A 560 11.96 -28.25 19.33
N ASP A 561 12.14 -29.56 19.49
CA ASP A 561 12.92 -30.18 20.56
C ASP A 561 14.20 -30.81 19.98
N ASN A 562 15.01 -31.45 20.83
CA ASN A 562 16.15 -32.30 20.43
C ASN A 562 17.22 -31.61 19.55
N GLY A 563 17.39 -30.30 19.72
CA GLY A 563 18.38 -29.51 18.98
C GLY A 563 18.01 -29.20 17.53
N MET A 564 16.76 -29.46 17.12
CA MET A 564 16.25 -29.03 15.82
C MET A 564 15.86 -27.55 15.84
N GLY A 565 16.06 -26.89 14.70
CA GLY A 565 15.83 -25.47 14.49
C GLY A 565 14.58 -25.16 13.68
N VAL A 566 14.15 -23.91 13.77
CA VAL A 566 13.12 -23.29 12.93
C VAL A 566 13.81 -22.21 12.11
N HIS A 567 13.64 -22.28 10.81
CA HIS A 567 14.21 -21.37 9.83
C HIS A 567 13.07 -20.69 9.08
N PHE A 568 13.15 -19.38 8.87
CA PHE A 568 12.13 -18.63 8.17
C PHE A 568 12.66 -18.12 6.84
N ILE A 569 11.98 -18.45 5.74
CA ILE A 569 12.35 -17.94 4.42
C ILE A 569 11.93 -16.47 4.34
N VAL A 570 12.89 -15.59 4.04
CA VAL A 570 12.65 -14.17 3.83
C VAL A 570 13.05 -13.81 2.40
N GLY A 571 12.06 -13.43 1.61
CA GLY A 571 12.24 -13.07 0.21
C GLY A 571 12.40 -11.58 -0.03
N ARG A 572 12.58 -11.24 -1.31
CA ARG A 572 12.53 -9.85 -1.79
C ARG A 572 11.17 -9.26 -1.48
N ASP A 573 11.13 -8.03 -0.94
CA ASP A 573 9.90 -7.27 -0.70
C ASP A 573 8.89 -8.05 0.16
N MET A 574 9.40 -8.78 1.15
CA MET A 574 8.61 -9.59 2.07
C MET A 574 7.60 -8.72 2.81
N ALA A 575 6.33 -9.10 2.75
CA ALA A 575 5.22 -8.38 3.37
C ALA A 575 5.11 -6.88 2.99
N GLY A 576 5.75 -6.45 1.89
CA GLY A 576 5.64 -5.10 1.37
C GLY A 576 4.43 -4.89 0.47
N SER A 577 4.03 -3.63 0.32
CA SER A 577 3.04 -3.17 -0.64
C SER A 577 3.71 -2.39 -1.78
N LYS A 578 3.27 -2.67 -3.00
CA LYS A 578 3.64 -1.92 -4.21
C LYS A 578 2.61 -0.87 -4.62
N SER A 579 1.60 -0.67 -3.79
CA SER A 579 0.52 0.28 -4.04
C SER A 579 0.92 1.66 -3.57
N SER A 580 1.73 2.33 -4.38
CA SER A 580 2.15 3.72 -4.17
C SER A 580 1.62 4.61 -5.28
N ILE A 581 1.20 5.82 -4.92
CA ILE A 581 0.73 6.84 -5.87
C ILE A 581 1.91 7.32 -6.74
N THR A 582 3.12 7.37 -6.17
CA THR A 582 4.33 7.85 -6.86
C THR A 582 4.98 6.78 -7.72
N GLY A 583 4.59 5.50 -7.53
CA GLY A 583 5.24 4.35 -8.15
C GLY A 583 6.53 3.89 -7.45
N GLU A 584 6.93 4.55 -6.35
CA GLU A 584 8.05 4.12 -5.50
C GLU A 584 7.57 3.11 -4.44
N ASP A 585 8.34 2.04 -4.23
CA ASP A 585 8.05 1.04 -3.19
C ASP A 585 8.28 1.65 -1.78
N TYR A 586 7.38 1.40 -0.83
CA TYR A 586 7.51 1.92 0.56
C TYR A 586 8.68 1.31 1.33
N TYR A 587 9.15 0.14 0.91
CA TYR A 587 10.24 -0.61 1.54
C TYR A 587 11.28 -0.96 0.50
N GLY A 588 12.56 -0.94 0.89
CA GLY A 588 13.61 -1.45 0.04
C GLY A 588 13.43 -2.95 -0.20
N ALA A 589 13.88 -3.40 -1.38
CA ALA A 589 13.69 -4.77 -1.85
C ALA A 589 14.21 -5.85 -0.89
N TYR A 590 15.17 -5.52 -0.01
CA TYR A 590 15.78 -6.45 0.95
C TYR A 590 15.69 -5.98 2.40
N ASP A 591 15.00 -4.87 2.71
CA ASP A 591 14.90 -4.31 4.06
C ASP A 591 14.41 -5.37 5.06
N ALA A 592 13.42 -6.18 4.67
CA ALA A 592 12.86 -7.22 5.53
C ALA A 592 13.84 -8.36 5.78
N GLN A 593 14.69 -8.67 4.79
CA GLN A 593 15.71 -9.72 4.91
C GLN A 593 16.85 -9.27 5.83
N GLU A 594 17.30 -8.03 5.69
CA GLU A 594 18.32 -7.42 6.54
C GLU A 594 17.82 -7.36 7.99
N PHE A 595 16.64 -6.79 8.22
CA PHE A 595 16.04 -6.69 9.55
C PHE A 595 15.79 -8.06 10.19
N ALA A 596 15.29 -9.04 9.42
CA ALA A 596 15.13 -10.40 9.91
C ALA A 596 16.47 -11.03 10.34
N GLY A 597 17.56 -10.75 9.61
CA GLY A 597 18.91 -11.19 9.96
C GLY A 597 19.42 -10.60 11.27
N GLU A 598 19.11 -9.33 11.54
CA GLU A 598 19.49 -8.64 12.79
C GLU A 598 18.81 -9.27 14.02
N VAL A 599 17.51 -9.58 13.90
CA VAL A 599 16.70 -10.09 15.02
C VAL A 599 16.70 -11.62 15.15
N ALA A 600 17.19 -12.35 14.14
CA ALA A 600 17.17 -13.82 14.08
C ALA A 600 17.78 -14.47 15.33
N SER A 601 18.95 -13.97 15.76
CA SER A 601 19.67 -14.52 16.91
C SER A 601 18.89 -14.35 18.22
N GLU A 602 18.23 -13.21 18.41
CA GLU A 602 17.39 -12.94 19.58
C GLU A 602 16.10 -13.78 19.58
N LEU A 603 15.53 -14.02 18.40
CA LEU A 603 14.40 -14.92 18.24
C LEU A 603 14.80 -16.39 18.42
N GLY A 604 16.08 -16.73 18.39
CA GLY A 604 16.57 -18.11 18.40
C GLY A 604 16.14 -18.88 17.14
N MET A 605 15.93 -18.18 16.03
CA MET A 605 15.51 -18.75 14.74
C MET A 605 16.56 -18.51 13.67
N GLY A 606 16.64 -19.41 12.69
CA GLY A 606 17.39 -19.17 11.46
C GLY A 606 16.59 -18.33 10.47
N THR A 607 17.27 -17.58 9.61
CA THR A 607 16.67 -17.00 8.40
C THR A 607 17.29 -17.65 7.18
N VAL A 608 16.48 -17.80 6.13
CA VAL A 608 16.93 -18.32 4.85
C VAL A 608 16.54 -17.29 3.79
N PRO A 609 17.51 -16.67 3.11
CA PRO A 609 17.17 -15.76 2.03
C PRO A 609 16.51 -16.54 0.89
N SER A 610 15.46 -15.96 0.29
CA SER A 610 14.96 -16.51 -0.97
C SER A 610 16.05 -16.41 -2.01
N LEU A 611 16.34 -17.53 -2.66
CA LEU A 611 17.23 -17.55 -3.81
C LEU A 611 16.57 -16.81 -4.99
N ASN A 612 17.34 -16.01 -5.72
CA ASN A 612 16.88 -15.39 -6.97
C ASN A 612 16.84 -16.47 -8.07
N LEU A 613 15.72 -17.18 -8.18
CA LEU A 613 15.56 -18.27 -9.14
C LEU A 613 15.08 -17.78 -10.50
N VAL A 614 15.67 -18.35 -11.54
CA VAL A 614 15.32 -18.15 -12.94
C VAL A 614 15.10 -19.50 -13.61
N TYR A 615 14.23 -19.52 -14.62
CA TYR A 615 14.05 -20.68 -15.48
C TYR A 615 14.82 -20.48 -16.78
N CYS A 616 15.69 -21.42 -17.14
CA CYS A 616 16.63 -21.30 -18.26
C CYS A 616 16.32 -22.29 -19.40
N GLY A 617 15.03 -22.55 -19.66
CA GLY A 617 14.59 -23.51 -20.68
C GLY A 617 14.67 -24.97 -20.21
N GLU A 618 14.21 -25.89 -21.04
CA GLU A 618 14.09 -27.32 -20.67
C GLU A 618 15.44 -27.99 -20.39
N GLU A 619 16.49 -27.58 -21.10
CA GLU A 619 17.85 -28.14 -20.94
C GLU A 619 18.44 -27.90 -19.55
N HIS A 620 18.08 -26.78 -18.92
CA HIS A 620 18.71 -26.28 -17.72
C HIS A 620 17.76 -26.21 -16.51
N GLY A 621 16.46 -26.11 -16.75
CA GLY A 621 15.44 -26.01 -15.72
C GLY A 621 15.59 -24.74 -14.87
N TYR A 622 15.17 -24.84 -13.61
CA TYR A 622 15.35 -23.78 -12.63
C TYR A 622 16.77 -23.73 -12.08
N MET A 623 17.32 -22.54 -11.90
CA MET A 623 18.61 -22.30 -11.25
C MET A 623 18.68 -20.90 -10.63
N THR A 624 19.73 -20.61 -9.86
CA THR A 624 19.98 -19.24 -9.37
C THR A 624 20.42 -18.34 -10.52
N ALA A 625 20.08 -17.05 -10.44
CA ALA A 625 20.48 -16.06 -11.45
C ALA A 625 22.01 -16.03 -11.66
N ASP A 626 22.78 -16.08 -10.58
CA ASP A 626 24.24 -16.09 -10.63
C ASP A 626 24.77 -17.31 -11.40
N LYS A 627 24.18 -18.50 -11.17
CA LYS A 627 24.56 -19.72 -11.89
C LYS A 627 24.16 -19.66 -13.37
N ALA A 628 23.03 -19.03 -13.69
CA ALA A 628 22.64 -18.81 -15.08
C ALA A 628 23.64 -17.91 -15.81
N GLU A 629 24.12 -16.86 -15.14
CA GLU A 629 25.16 -15.98 -15.67
C GLU A 629 26.49 -16.72 -15.86
N GLU A 630 26.96 -17.47 -14.85
CA GLU A 630 28.18 -18.27 -14.91
C GLU A 630 28.18 -19.30 -16.05
N THR A 631 27.01 -19.89 -16.32
CA THR A 631 26.84 -20.94 -17.35
C THR A 631 26.44 -20.40 -18.72
N GLY A 632 26.19 -19.09 -18.84
CA GLY A 632 25.69 -18.46 -20.07
C GLY A 632 24.26 -18.85 -20.44
N ALA A 633 23.52 -19.46 -19.50
CA ALA A 633 22.14 -19.89 -19.70
C ALA A 633 21.20 -18.69 -19.73
N LYS A 634 20.30 -18.61 -20.72
CA LYS A 634 19.39 -17.47 -20.89
C LYS A 634 18.11 -17.62 -20.07
N PRO A 635 17.82 -16.74 -19.11
CA PRO A 635 16.57 -16.76 -18.35
C PRO A 635 15.36 -16.45 -19.24
N LEU A 636 14.31 -17.27 -19.13
CA LEU A 636 12.97 -16.95 -19.61
C LEU A 636 12.24 -16.15 -18.52
N LYS A 637 11.45 -15.16 -18.95
CA LYS A 637 10.70 -14.27 -18.04
C LYS A 637 9.24 -14.18 -18.47
N LEU A 638 8.35 -14.30 -17.50
CA LEU A 638 6.94 -13.95 -17.63
C LEU A 638 6.62 -13.01 -16.47
N SER A 639 6.26 -11.76 -16.77
CA SER A 639 5.92 -10.80 -15.71
C SER A 639 4.57 -11.15 -15.09
N GLY A 640 4.34 -10.74 -13.83
CA GLY A 640 3.03 -10.93 -13.20
C GLY A 640 1.89 -10.23 -13.96
N THR A 641 2.17 -9.08 -14.58
CA THR A 641 1.22 -8.36 -15.43
C THR A 641 0.87 -9.16 -16.68
N GLU A 642 1.86 -9.72 -17.37
CA GLU A 642 1.65 -10.56 -18.53
C GLU A 642 0.93 -11.87 -18.16
N PHE A 643 1.31 -12.51 -17.05
CA PHE A 643 0.61 -13.68 -16.53
C PHE A 643 -0.88 -13.39 -16.28
N ARG A 644 -1.21 -12.27 -15.61
CA ARG A 644 -2.62 -11.85 -15.39
C ARG A 644 -3.35 -11.50 -16.68
N LYS A 645 -2.65 -10.98 -17.70
CA LYS A 645 -3.23 -10.73 -19.03
C LYS A 645 -3.62 -12.06 -19.68
N ARG A 646 -2.66 -12.99 -19.79
CA ARG A 646 -2.89 -14.32 -20.38
C ARG A 646 -3.97 -15.11 -19.66
N LEU A 647 -3.97 -15.03 -18.33
CA LEU A 647 -4.95 -15.71 -17.48
C LEU A 647 -6.38 -15.25 -17.80
N ARG A 648 -6.61 -13.94 -17.95
CA ARG A 648 -7.92 -13.37 -18.29
C ARG A 648 -8.33 -13.58 -19.74
N ALA A 649 -7.36 -13.55 -20.66
CA ALA A 649 -7.60 -13.76 -22.09
C ALA A 649 -7.78 -15.24 -22.47
N GLY A 650 -7.56 -16.17 -21.53
CA GLY A 650 -7.55 -17.62 -21.82
C GLY A 650 -6.34 -18.08 -22.64
N GLU A 651 -5.35 -17.21 -22.85
CA GLU A 651 -4.13 -17.48 -23.60
C GLU A 651 -3.22 -18.46 -22.88
N ASP A 652 -2.38 -19.17 -23.64
CA ASP A 652 -1.48 -20.19 -23.10
C ASP A 652 -0.50 -19.63 -22.05
N ILE A 653 -0.44 -20.30 -20.90
CA ILE A 653 0.48 -19.99 -19.81
C ILE A 653 1.53 -21.10 -19.76
N PRO A 654 2.82 -20.77 -19.95
CA PRO A 654 3.86 -21.79 -20.00
C PRO A 654 3.94 -22.64 -18.72
N GLU A 655 4.02 -23.96 -18.87
CA GLU A 655 4.08 -24.91 -17.74
C GLU A 655 5.34 -24.79 -16.88
N TRP A 656 6.39 -24.20 -17.44
CA TRP A 656 7.56 -23.85 -16.65
C TRP A 656 7.23 -22.76 -15.64
N PHE A 657 6.28 -21.86 -15.91
CA PHE A 657 5.90 -20.76 -15.02
C PHE A 657 4.88 -21.20 -13.95
N ALA A 658 3.78 -21.79 -14.38
CA ALA A 658 2.70 -22.24 -13.51
C ALA A 658 2.17 -23.62 -13.94
N TYR A 659 1.77 -24.43 -12.95
CA TYR A 659 1.20 -25.75 -13.22
C TYR A 659 -0.15 -25.61 -13.94
N PRO A 660 -0.43 -26.40 -15.00
CA PRO A 660 -1.71 -26.38 -15.70
C PRO A 660 -2.91 -26.57 -14.78
N SER A 661 -2.78 -27.44 -13.77
CA SER A 661 -3.80 -27.71 -12.75
C SER A 661 -4.15 -26.44 -11.95
N VAL A 662 -3.13 -25.68 -11.52
CA VAL A 662 -3.30 -24.40 -10.80
C VAL A 662 -3.89 -23.33 -11.71
N VAL A 663 -3.41 -23.22 -12.95
CA VAL A 663 -3.93 -22.25 -13.94
C VAL A 663 -5.41 -22.49 -14.20
N LYS A 664 -5.84 -23.75 -14.32
CA LYS A 664 -7.25 -24.12 -14.48
C LYS A 664 -8.10 -23.59 -13.33
N VAL A 665 -7.69 -23.83 -12.09
CA VAL A 665 -8.42 -23.33 -10.90
C VAL A 665 -8.51 -21.81 -10.91
N LEU A 666 -7.42 -21.13 -11.26
CA LEU A 666 -7.42 -19.68 -11.34
C LEU A 666 -8.40 -19.17 -12.41
N ARG A 667 -8.45 -19.77 -13.60
CA ARG A 667 -9.40 -19.37 -14.66
C ARG A 667 -10.86 -19.62 -14.31
N GLU A 668 -11.14 -20.64 -13.50
CA GLU A 668 -12.50 -20.98 -13.09
C GLU A 668 -13.04 -20.08 -11.96
N ASN A 669 -12.17 -19.31 -11.30
CA ASN A 669 -12.51 -18.61 -10.05
C ASN A 669 -12.08 -17.13 -10.00
N LEU A 670 -11.48 -16.58 -11.06
CA LEU A 670 -11.16 -15.17 -11.26
C LEU A 670 -12.08 -14.58 -12.32
#